data_AF-A0A679GH03-F1
#
_entry.id   AF-A0A679GH03-F1
#
_cell.length_a   1.000
_cell.length_b   1.000
_cell.length_c   1.000
_cell.angle_alpha   90.00
_cell.angle_beta   90.00
_cell.angle_gamma   90.00
#
_symmetry.space_group_name_H-M   'P 1'
#
loop_
_entity.id
_entity.type
_entity.pdbx_description
1 polymer ?
#
loop_
_entity_poly.entity_id
_entity_poly.type
_entity_poly.pdbx_seq_one_letter_code
_entity_poly.pdbx_strand_id
1 'polypeptide(L)'
;MFNPANQAHFSLDIEGADPDFKVLAFTGHEALNQPFRFDIELVSERSRLDLESLLHKPAFLAFTPDGRGVHGQVFGTAVGEIGNRLTHYHLTLVPRLAYLALRHNQRIFQHLSVPQIIGQVLEDHGILADAYHFRLGPKAPPPRDYCTQYDESDLHFISRLCEEEGLHFHFEHQPDGHLLVFGEDASAFPKLGRPVAYVANTGQVADEPVIKRFGLRMEARTLRVTRRDYFFEKPRLLMEAAHTPLDDLPQPDLEDYDYPGRFTDRDRGRRLARQAQERHRRDYRLADGDSDEPRLVSGHLLNLSDHPKPEWNDLWLITALHHEGKQPQVLEEFASLDSAIDTLRNTATQALGLSASQSDSDFKQGYRNRFQAIPWDVPARPDLNHPKPRILGSQTAVVTGPKGEEIHCDRHGRIKVQFHWDREGQADEHTSCWLRVASSWAGNAYGAIAIPRIGMEVLVTFLEGDPDQPLVTGCLYHGVHQPPYELPANKTRTLLKTDSSPGGGGYNELRIEDRKGQEQIYIHAQRDWDENIEHDQKIRVGNQRHDRVEGSVYSEFLGEQHHTLHKDRKTELKLDDHLTVGNEQHIRIGSNRLVEAGQEIHLKAGQKLVIEAGMELTLQAGGSFIKLDPGGITVSGPLAKLNAGGAPGKGSGLKALGPWLPASAALAMAGNRLNTAQPSALAKRLQEAAELEEEEEEEELEATETGITLRIGLFFDGTGNNLGNSALTAQCQRDDRELYDAQSFDSLVEHCKRYGFKDMSPEGLFETAPDNSYGNAASNVAFLYDLYTDNTADQMPADSQRGAIKVYLEGIGTESGSRDNLYSQATGQGSSGVTARVQQSPSAIAEQVTLFLSKNPAVSVIRLEFDIFGFSRGAASARHFANEVLKPEGGVLAQVLGPARLGLPADFDWARDVQINFIGLFDTVAAINAPLKGDFSVNDYNPGVNLYLPAGCARKVLHITARDEKRWQFALNRVFPGHEELALPGVHSNIGGGYRPQQTERLLLTKPEVAVVTPRRPLEHSRAWQQALREADRLMGRGLPGSGELSPIAWRAAQPKHERGMVPSERWMVAVAMDRTVYGDLSKVALRAMHEAALKHEVPLEPIDDSDSRFTLPEDLAPIADKLLAYARGASSHLTSEEERHLLGRYIHTSAHWVPTAGLLLNKPANQRLAYNQRPQEGYPE
;
A
#
# COMPACT_ATOMS: atom_id res chain seq x y z
N MET A 1 76.85 8.71 22.46
CA MET A 1 77.35 9.27 23.74
C MET A 1 76.34 8.87 24.80
N PHE A 2 76.62 7.85 25.61
CA PHE A 2 75.67 7.35 26.61
C PHE A 2 75.39 8.42 27.66
N ASN A 3 74.16 8.89 27.74
CA ASN A 3 73.72 9.76 28.84
C ASN A 3 73.66 8.93 30.14
N PRO A 4 74.04 9.51 31.30
CA PRO A 4 74.15 8.78 32.56
C PRO A 4 72.80 8.21 33.02
N ALA A 5 72.79 6.96 33.52
CA ALA A 5 71.62 6.20 33.97
C ALA A 5 70.83 6.80 35.17
N ASN A 6 71.21 7.99 35.64
CA ASN A 6 70.70 8.65 36.85
C ASN A 6 69.92 9.96 36.56
N GLN A 7 69.58 10.27 35.31
CA GLN A 7 68.80 11.48 34.97
C GLN A 7 67.37 11.11 34.55
N ALA A 8 66.39 11.86 35.05
CA ALA A 8 65.00 11.76 34.60
C ALA A 8 64.90 12.24 33.14
N HIS A 9 64.41 11.38 32.26
CA HIS A 9 64.21 11.58 30.83
C HIS A 9 62.78 11.99 30.48
N PHE A 10 61.79 11.58 31.27
CA PHE A 10 60.39 11.93 31.09
C PHE A 10 59.95 13.00 32.09
N SER A 11 59.29 14.04 31.60
CA SER A 11 58.72 15.11 32.41
C SER A 11 57.31 15.45 31.96
N LEU A 12 56.48 15.88 32.90
CA LEU A 12 55.14 16.38 32.63
C LEU A 12 55.07 17.82 33.11
N ASP A 13 54.80 18.74 32.19
CA ASP A 13 54.54 20.14 32.49
C ASP A 13 53.03 20.40 32.39
N ILE A 14 52.42 21.02 33.40
CA ILE A 14 50.98 21.32 33.44
C ILE A 14 50.81 22.83 33.57
N GLU A 15 50.20 23.45 32.57
CA GLU A 15 50.11 24.91 32.50
C GLU A 15 49.34 25.48 33.70
N GLY A 16 49.97 26.43 34.41
CA GLY A 16 49.35 27.07 35.58
C GLY A 16 49.14 26.12 36.78
N ALA A 17 49.87 25.01 36.85
CA ALA A 17 49.96 24.15 38.03
C ALA A 17 51.43 23.80 38.32
N ASP A 18 51.82 23.78 39.60
CA ASP A 18 53.16 23.36 40.03
C ASP A 18 53.09 22.17 41.01
N PRO A 19 52.59 21.00 40.55
CA PRO A 19 52.73 19.76 41.30
C PRO A 19 54.17 19.25 41.19
N ASP A 20 54.69 18.67 42.26
CA ASP A 20 56.01 18.02 42.32
C ASP A 20 55.99 16.63 41.65
N PHE A 21 55.24 16.47 40.56
CA PHE A 21 55.08 15.19 39.87
C PHE A 21 56.37 14.76 39.18
N LYS A 22 56.77 13.52 39.43
CA LYS A 22 57.76 12.79 38.62
C LYS A 22 57.06 11.71 37.81
N VAL A 23 57.35 11.63 36.51
CA VAL A 23 56.79 10.59 35.63
C VAL A 23 57.46 9.25 35.94
N LEU A 24 56.65 8.28 36.37
CA LEU A 24 57.08 6.92 36.65
C LEU A 24 56.99 6.05 35.40
N ALA A 25 55.84 6.08 34.72
CA ALA A 25 55.58 5.34 33.51
C ALA A 25 54.46 6.00 32.70
N PHE A 26 54.35 5.66 31.42
CA PHE A 26 53.19 6.02 30.62
C PHE A 26 52.97 5.01 29.49
N THR A 27 51.71 4.89 29.08
CA THR A 27 51.30 4.24 27.84
C THR A 27 50.49 5.21 27.00
N GLY A 28 50.77 5.29 25.71
CA GLY A 28 50.10 6.21 24.81
C GLY A 28 49.66 5.53 23.53
N HIS A 29 48.51 5.93 23.01
CA HIS A 29 48.06 5.55 21.68
C HIS A 29 47.70 6.78 20.86
N GLU A 30 48.16 6.78 19.61
CA GLU A 30 47.79 7.76 18.61
C GLU A 30 47.62 7.05 17.26
N ALA A 31 46.66 7.52 16.48
CA ALA A 31 46.36 6.98 15.17
C ALA A 31 45.70 8.04 14.30
N LEU A 32 45.82 7.86 12.97
CA LEU A 32 45.04 8.64 12.02
C LEU A 32 43.55 8.53 12.33
N ASN A 33 42.86 9.66 12.25
CA ASN A 33 41.42 9.76 12.47
C ASN A 33 40.94 9.33 13.87
N GLN A 34 41.82 9.33 14.88
CA GLN A 34 41.45 9.07 16.28
C GLN A 34 42.06 10.13 17.21
N PRO A 35 41.35 10.57 18.25
CA PRO A 35 41.96 11.34 19.33
C PRO A 35 43.05 10.50 20.02
N PHE A 36 44.26 11.04 20.16
CA PHE A 36 45.30 10.37 20.94
C PHE A 36 44.91 10.30 22.43
N ARG A 37 45.46 9.32 23.14
CA ARG A 37 45.27 9.16 24.59
C ARG A 37 46.56 8.66 25.23
N PHE A 38 47.01 9.37 26.26
CA PHE A 38 48.15 8.97 27.08
C PHE A 38 47.69 8.80 28.52
N ASP A 39 47.92 7.62 29.07
CA ASP A 39 47.71 7.32 30.48
C ASP A 39 49.07 7.34 31.18
N ILE A 40 49.22 8.24 32.14
CA ILE A 40 50.49 8.62 32.76
C ILE A 40 50.44 8.28 34.24
N GLU A 41 51.44 7.55 34.71
CA GLU A 41 51.68 7.26 36.11
C GLU A 41 52.70 8.25 36.68
N LEU A 42 52.31 8.90 37.77
CA LEU A 42 53.05 9.96 38.41
C LEU A 42 53.29 9.60 39.87
N VAL A 43 54.41 10.06 40.42
CA VAL A 43 54.67 10.03 41.86
C VAL A 43 54.96 11.43 42.38
N SER A 44 54.51 11.72 43.60
CA SER A 44 54.70 13.01 44.28
C SER A 44 54.91 12.78 45.78
N GLU A 45 55.67 13.65 46.44
CA GLU A 45 55.81 13.63 47.91
C GLU A 45 54.60 14.27 48.60
N ARG A 46 53.80 15.04 47.86
CA ARG A 46 52.56 15.65 48.34
C ARG A 46 51.40 14.66 48.23
N SER A 47 50.93 14.15 49.36
CA SER A 47 49.81 13.18 49.40
C SER A 47 48.41 13.79 49.30
N ARG A 48 48.29 15.12 49.25
CA ARG A 48 47.02 15.88 49.25
C ARG A 48 47.01 16.98 48.19
N LEU A 49 47.19 16.60 46.93
CA LEU A 49 47.03 17.50 45.79
C LEU A 49 45.54 17.71 45.48
N ASP A 50 45.17 18.93 45.10
CA ASP A 50 43.84 19.26 44.57
C ASP A 50 43.74 18.79 43.11
N LEU A 51 43.27 17.56 42.92
CA LEU A 51 43.16 16.92 41.61
C LEU A 51 42.11 17.57 40.69
N GLU A 52 41.10 18.21 41.27
CA GLU A 52 40.05 18.89 40.50
C GLU A 52 40.63 20.13 39.80
N SER A 53 41.51 20.86 40.48
CA SER A 53 42.21 22.02 39.90
C SER A 53 43.13 21.69 38.71
N LEU A 54 43.44 20.41 38.49
CA LEU A 54 44.26 19.93 37.38
C LEU A 54 43.44 19.58 36.14
N LEU A 55 42.14 19.29 36.29
CA LEU A 55 41.27 18.96 35.17
C LEU A 55 41.21 20.11 34.17
N HIS A 56 41.12 19.77 32.89
CA HIS A 56 41.01 20.71 31.77
C HIS A 56 42.25 21.60 31.55
N LYS A 57 43.32 21.48 32.35
CA LYS A 57 44.55 22.23 32.10
C LYS A 57 45.33 21.64 30.90
N PRO A 58 45.91 22.48 30.04
CA PRO A 58 46.89 22.04 29.05
C PRO A 58 48.11 21.42 29.73
N ALA A 59 48.69 20.40 29.12
CA ALA A 59 49.89 19.76 29.64
C ALA A 59 50.74 19.15 28.52
N PHE A 60 52.06 19.13 28.73
CA PHE A 60 53.04 18.56 27.82
C PHE A 60 53.81 17.42 28.48
N LEU A 61 53.66 16.22 27.93
CA LEU A 61 54.46 15.05 28.32
C LEU A 61 55.67 14.94 27.39
N ALA A 62 56.86 15.22 27.90
CA ALA A 62 58.11 15.08 27.18
C ALA A 62 58.64 13.64 27.27
N PHE A 63 58.93 13.02 26.12
CA PHE A 63 59.62 11.73 26.01
C PHE A 63 61.13 11.87 26.12
N THR A 64 61.66 13.06 25.81
CA THR A 64 63.09 13.34 25.79
C THR A 64 63.41 14.77 26.27
N PRO A 65 64.63 15.01 26.78
CA PRO A 65 65.04 16.34 27.24
C PRO A 65 65.10 17.43 26.15
N ASP A 66 65.16 17.06 24.86
CA ASP A 66 65.14 18.00 23.73
C ASP A 66 63.72 18.46 23.33
N GLY A 67 62.71 18.16 24.16
CA GLY A 67 61.35 18.66 23.98
C GLY A 67 60.53 17.91 22.93
N ARG A 68 60.81 16.62 22.70
CA ARG A 68 59.90 15.74 21.95
C ARG A 68 58.87 15.14 22.89
N GLY A 69 57.61 15.17 22.49
CA GLY A 69 56.54 14.78 23.39
C GLY A 69 55.17 15.04 22.79
N VAL A 70 54.16 14.86 23.64
CA VAL A 70 52.76 15.04 23.29
C VAL A 70 52.17 16.18 24.12
N HIS A 71 51.61 17.17 23.44
CA HIS A 71 50.81 18.22 24.06
C HIS A 71 49.33 17.84 24.05
N GLY A 72 48.66 17.95 25.19
CA GLY A 72 47.24 17.65 25.33
C GLY A 72 46.58 18.46 26.43
N GLN A 73 45.43 17.98 26.86
CA GLN A 73 44.64 18.53 27.95
C GLN A 73 44.33 17.42 28.95
N VAL A 74 44.44 17.73 30.24
CA VAL A 74 44.15 16.79 31.32
C VAL A 74 42.66 16.43 31.29
N PHE A 75 42.35 15.16 31.03
CA PHE A 75 40.98 14.65 30.93
C PHE A 75 40.50 13.94 32.19
N GLY A 76 41.42 13.29 32.90
CA GLY A 76 41.13 12.55 34.11
C GLY A 76 42.33 12.54 35.03
N THR A 77 42.06 12.57 36.33
CA THR A 77 43.06 12.49 37.39
C THR A 77 42.56 11.52 38.45
N ALA A 78 43.46 10.73 39.03
CA ALA A 78 43.15 9.83 40.13
C ALA A 78 44.34 9.74 41.09
N VAL A 79 44.04 9.48 42.36
CA VAL A 79 45.04 9.10 43.36
C VAL A 79 45.04 7.58 43.50
N GLY A 80 46.23 6.98 43.40
CA GLY A 80 46.47 5.56 43.61
C GLY A 80 46.91 5.27 45.04
N GLU A 81 47.86 4.36 45.21
CA GLU A 81 48.40 4.00 46.51
C GLU A 81 49.17 5.17 47.17
N ILE A 82 48.88 5.42 48.45
CA ILE A 82 49.60 6.38 49.28
C ILE A 82 50.67 5.61 50.06
N GLY A 83 51.93 5.72 49.63
CA GLY A 83 53.08 5.15 50.30
C GLY A 83 53.59 6.01 51.46
N ASN A 84 54.66 5.54 52.14
CA ASN A 84 55.26 6.24 53.27
C ASN A 84 55.97 7.56 52.90
N ARG A 85 56.44 7.68 51.66
CA ARG A 85 57.14 8.86 51.14
C ARG A 85 56.51 9.39 49.86
N LEU A 86 56.20 8.50 48.92
CA LEU A 86 55.62 8.84 47.63
C LEU A 86 54.15 8.41 47.56
N THR A 87 53.33 9.27 46.99
CA THR A 87 51.94 8.97 46.62
C THR A 87 51.86 8.78 45.11
N HIS A 88 51.19 7.70 44.68
CA HIS A 88 50.95 7.42 43.26
C HIS A 88 49.74 8.19 42.77
N TYR A 89 49.86 8.74 41.56
CA TYR A 89 48.80 9.44 40.85
C TYR A 89 48.71 8.94 39.42
N HIS A 90 47.50 8.97 38.87
CA HIS A 90 47.25 8.68 37.46
C HIS A 90 46.67 9.92 36.79
N LEU A 91 47.16 10.22 35.59
CA LEU A 91 46.70 11.32 34.77
C LEU A 91 46.45 10.84 33.35
N THR A 92 45.27 11.15 32.81
CA THR A 92 44.93 10.92 31.40
C THR A 92 45.06 12.22 30.63
N LEU A 93 45.88 12.19 29.58
CA LEU A 93 46.13 13.30 28.65
C LEU A 93 45.54 12.98 27.27
N VAL A 94 44.72 13.89 26.73
CA VAL A 94 44.00 13.73 25.43
C VAL A 94 44.02 15.05 24.64
N PRO A 95 43.72 15.09 23.33
CA PRO A 95 43.53 16.36 22.63
C PRO A 95 42.24 17.04 23.06
N ARG A 96 42.14 18.36 22.81
CA ARG A 96 40.87 19.10 23.00
C ARG A 96 39.72 18.46 22.22
N LEU A 97 40.01 17.89 21.05
CA LEU A 97 39.05 17.16 20.22
C LEU A 97 38.31 16.03 20.97
N ALA A 98 38.96 15.37 21.92
CA ALA A 98 38.34 14.26 22.67
C ALA A 98 37.15 14.71 23.53
N TYR A 99 37.09 15.98 23.94
CA TYR A 99 35.98 16.52 24.72
C TYR A 99 34.67 16.57 23.93
N LEU A 100 34.74 16.63 22.60
CA LEU A 100 33.55 16.61 21.74
C LEU A 100 32.79 15.26 21.82
N ALA A 101 33.40 14.22 22.41
CA ALA A 101 32.70 12.99 22.74
C ALA A 101 31.66 13.16 23.87
N LEU A 102 31.81 14.20 24.70
CA LEU A 102 30.96 14.46 25.87
C LEU A 102 29.75 15.36 25.55
N ARG A 103 29.70 15.97 24.36
CA ARG A 103 28.55 16.78 23.91
C ARG A 103 27.81 16.04 22.81
N HIS A 104 26.51 15.85 23.03
CA HIS A 104 25.57 15.28 22.06
C HIS A 104 24.60 16.36 21.60
N ASN A 105 24.25 16.36 20.31
CA ASN A 105 23.37 17.39 19.75
C ASN A 105 22.44 16.85 18.65
N GLN A 106 21.42 17.66 18.34
CA GLN A 106 20.49 17.47 17.23
C GLN A 106 20.34 18.82 16.52
N ARG A 107 20.92 18.93 15.31
CA ARG A 107 20.95 20.19 14.55
C ARG A 107 21.13 19.96 13.05
N ILE A 108 20.81 20.99 12.28
CA ILE A 108 20.78 20.97 10.83
C ILE A 108 21.79 21.97 10.27
N PHE A 109 22.58 21.53 9.29
CA PHE A 109 23.50 22.35 8.51
C PHE A 109 23.03 22.38 7.05
N GLN A 110 23.01 23.58 6.45
CA GLN A 110 22.51 23.79 5.09
C GLN A 110 23.49 24.61 4.27
N HIS A 111 23.69 24.20 3.01
CA HIS A 111 24.54 24.88 2.04
C HIS A 111 25.99 25.10 2.50
N LEU A 112 26.49 24.21 3.37
CA LEU A 112 27.85 24.20 3.86
C LEU A 112 28.59 22.97 3.36
N SER A 113 29.87 23.13 3.02
CA SER A 113 30.78 22.01 2.76
C SER A 113 31.15 21.32 4.06
N VAL A 114 31.54 20.05 4.00
CA VAL A 114 31.98 19.29 5.18
C VAL A 114 33.10 19.99 5.97
N PRO A 115 34.14 20.57 5.35
CA PRO A 115 35.13 21.35 6.08
C PRO A 115 34.56 22.56 6.84
N GLN A 116 33.56 23.25 6.26
CA GLN A 116 32.89 24.37 6.93
C GLN A 116 32.05 23.88 8.12
N ILE A 117 31.34 22.76 7.97
CA ILE A 117 30.56 22.14 9.05
C ILE A 117 31.49 21.74 10.20
N ILE A 118 32.58 21.03 9.91
CA ILE A 118 33.57 20.61 10.91
C ILE A 118 34.18 21.83 11.59
N GLY A 119 34.59 22.86 10.84
CA GLY A 119 35.12 24.10 11.39
C GLY A 119 34.15 24.76 12.38
N GLN A 120 32.87 24.87 12.01
CA GLN A 120 31.85 25.43 12.89
C GLN A 120 31.67 24.61 14.18
N VAL A 121 31.66 23.27 14.10
CA VAL A 121 31.56 22.40 15.28
C VAL A 121 32.78 22.55 16.21
N LEU A 122 33.98 22.72 15.65
CA LEU A 122 35.22 22.95 16.40
C LEU A 122 35.21 24.32 17.09
N GLU A 123 34.82 25.37 16.37
CA GLU A 123 34.73 26.74 16.90
C GLU A 123 33.70 26.85 18.03
N ASP A 124 32.56 26.15 17.93
CA ASP A 124 31.56 26.04 19.00
C ASP A 124 32.14 25.43 20.30
N HIS A 125 33.26 24.71 20.23
CA HIS A 125 33.99 24.13 21.36
C HIS A 125 35.23 24.93 21.76
N GLY A 126 35.43 26.13 21.21
CA GLY A 126 36.60 26.96 21.48
C GLY A 126 37.89 26.44 20.86
N ILE A 127 37.81 25.51 19.89
CA ILE A 127 38.95 25.12 19.06
C ILE A 127 38.95 26.05 17.84
N LEU A 128 39.66 27.17 17.97
CA LEU A 128 39.67 28.26 16.99
C LEU A 128 40.64 27.99 15.83
N ALA A 129 40.62 28.85 14.82
CA ALA A 129 41.34 28.68 13.55
C ALA A 129 42.88 28.60 13.65
N ASP A 130 43.48 28.90 14.81
CA ASP A 130 44.89 28.70 15.12
C ASP A 130 45.21 27.28 15.63
N ALA A 131 44.20 26.53 16.07
CA ALA A 131 44.31 25.19 16.63
C ALA A 131 43.90 24.06 15.66
N TYR A 132 43.38 24.38 14.47
CA TYR A 132 43.14 23.41 13.40
C TYR A 132 43.43 23.95 12.00
N HIS A 133 43.67 23.06 11.04
CA HIS A 133 43.94 23.44 9.66
C HIS A 133 43.43 22.41 8.63
N PHE A 134 42.95 22.88 7.49
CA PHE A 134 42.50 22.05 6.37
C PHE A 134 43.50 22.14 5.20
N ARG A 135 44.29 21.07 4.97
CA ARG A 135 45.20 20.91 3.82
C ARG A 135 44.49 20.12 2.72
N LEU A 136 43.59 20.77 1.99
CA LEU A 136 42.76 20.13 0.95
C LEU A 136 43.26 20.46 -0.46
N GLY A 137 43.09 19.53 -1.38
CA GLY A 137 43.41 19.73 -2.79
C GLY A 137 42.44 20.68 -3.52
N PRO A 138 42.69 20.99 -4.80
CA PRO A 138 41.90 21.95 -5.59
C PRO A 138 40.43 21.54 -5.84
N LYS A 139 40.05 20.32 -5.47
CA LYS A 139 38.71 19.75 -5.66
C LYS A 139 38.04 19.46 -4.31
N ALA A 140 37.96 20.46 -3.42
CA ALA A 140 37.30 20.34 -2.13
C ALA A 140 35.87 19.74 -2.24
N PRO A 141 35.36 19.06 -1.18
CA PRO A 141 34.00 18.54 -1.14
C PRO A 141 32.97 19.64 -1.44
N PRO A 142 31.99 19.39 -2.33
CA PRO A 142 30.96 20.39 -2.62
C PRO A 142 30.09 20.66 -1.39
N PRO A 143 29.49 21.86 -1.28
CA PRO A 143 28.47 22.13 -0.27
C PRO A 143 27.34 21.09 -0.30
N ARG A 144 26.88 20.70 0.90
CA ARG A 144 25.72 19.83 1.06
C ARG A 144 24.47 20.71 1.16
N ASP A 145 23.43 20.36 0.41
CA ASP A 145 22.15 21.06 0.51
C ASP A 145 21.53 20.92 1.91
N TYR A 146 21.71 19.74 2.51
CA TYR A 146 21.16 19.39 3.81
C TYR A 146 22.04 18.35 4.50
N CYS A 147 22.44 18.60 5.74
CA CYS A 147 23.22 17.67 6.55
C CYS A 147 22.83 17.78 8.02
N THR A 148 22.49 16.65 8.62
CA THR A 148 21.93 16.58 9.97
C THR A 148 22.91 15.87 10.90
N GLN A 149 23.15 16.48 12.05
CA GLN A 149 23.67 15.81 13.24
C GLN A 149 22.45 15.37 14.04
N TYR A 150 22.26 14.07 14.23
CA TYR A 150 21.07 13.55 14.89
C TYR A 150 21.42 12.48 15.91
N ASP A 151 21.28 12.80 17.20
CA ASP A 151 21.47 11.85 18.31
C ASP A 151 22.88 11.21 18.32
N GLU A 152 23.89 12.03 18.00
CA GLU A 152 25.30 11.65 18.00
C GLU A 152 26.15 12.73 18.69
N SER A 153 27.30 12.33 19.22
CA SER A 153 28.26 13.28 19.79
C SER A 153 28.88 14.14 18.70
N ASP A 154 29.39 15.33 19.07
CA ASP A 154 30.08 16.20 18.13
C ASP A 154 31.35 15.51 17.56
N LEU A 155 32.03 14.69 18.35
CA LEU A 155 33.16 13.89 17.87
C LEU A 155 32.72 12.83 16.88
N HIS A 156 31.65 12.08 17.18
CA HIS A 156 31.11 11.06 16.25
C HIS A 156 30.69 11.70 14.93
N PHE A 157 30.06 12.88 14.99
CA PHE A 157 29.63 13.63 13.82
C PHE A 157 30.82 14.04 12.95
N ILE A 158 31.87 14.64 13.52
CA ILE A 158 33.09 15.00 12.78
C ILE A 158 33.75 13.76 12.19
N SER A 159 33.92 12.69 12.97
CA SER A 159 34.54 11.45 12.51
C SER A 159 33.77 10.86 11.33
N ARG A 160 32.44 10.75 11.43
CA ARG A 160 31.59 10.25 10.35
C ARG A 160 31.66 11.13 9.10
N LEU A 161 31.70 12.45 9.23
CA LEU A 161 31.83 13.34 8.07
C LEU A 161 33.20 13.18 7.39
N CYS A 162 34.27 13.01 8.16
CA CYS A 162 35.60 12.66 7.65
C CYS A 162 35.57 11.31 6.91
N GLU A 163 34.88 10.31 7.47
CA GLU A 163 34.70 9.00 6.84
C GLU A 163 33.94 9.09 5.53
N GLU A 164 32.83 9.83 5.49
CA GLU A 164 31.97 10.00 4.31
C GLU A 164 32.70 10.70 3.15
N GLU A 165 33.49 11.75 3.42
CA GLU A 165 34.23 12.50 2.39
C GLU A 165 35.67 12.00 2.17
N GLY A 166 36.12 11.00 2.94
CA GLY A 166 37.46 10.43 2.83
C GLY A 166 38.59 11.35 3.35
N LEU A 167 38.30 12.22 4.32
CA LEU A 167 39.25 13.12 4.96
C LEU A 167 39.98 12.43 6.11
N HIS A 168 41.31 12.40 6.08
CA HIS A 168 42.08 11.99 7.25
C HIS A 168 42.34 13.17 8.17
N PHE A 169 42.57 12.91 9.46
CA PHE A 169 43.11 13.91 10.38
C PHE A 169 44.20 13.33 11.28
N HIS A 170 45.11 14.19 11.72
CA HIS A 170 46.22 13.88 12.63
C HIS A 170 46.58 15.10 13.48
N PHE A 171 47.50 14.93 14.42
CA PHE A 171 47.96 15.98 15.33
C PHE A 171 49.43 16.30 15.10
N GLU A 172 49.76 17.59 15.02
CA GLU A 172 51.14 18.09 15.07
C GLU A 172 51.38 18.70 16.46
N HIS A 173 52.40 18.23 17.18
CA HIS A 173 52.66 18.63 18.57
C HIS A 173 53.80 19.64 18.70
N GLN A 174 53.59 20.64 19.56
CA GLN A 174 54.56 21.61 20.05
C GLN A 174 54.47 21.66 21.58
N PRO A 175 55.51 22.11 22.31
CA PRO A 175 55.47 22.15 23.78
C PRO A 175 54.29 22.95 24.36
N ASP A 176 53.85 23.98 23.65
CA ASP A 176 52.82 24.94 24.04
C ASP A 176 51.46 24.71 23.33
N GLY A 177 51.35 23.69 22.47
CA GLY A 177 50.17 23.51 21.64
C GLY A 177 50.13 22.22 20.82
N HIS A 178 48.94 21.81 20.37
CA HIS A 178 48.81 20.82 19.30
C HIS A 178 47.88 21.36 18.21
N LEU A 179 48.25 21.11 16.95
CA LEU A 179 47.47 21.50 15.78
C LEU A 179 46.74 20.28 15.23
N LEU A 180 45.42 20.37 15.07
CA LEU A 180 44.61 19.35 14.40
C LEU A 180 44.61 19.60 12.88
N VAL A 181 45.20 18.68 12.10
CA VAL A 181 45.34 18.84 10.65
C VAL A 181 44.45 17.85 9.92
N PHE A 182 43.56 18.37 9.08
CA PHE A 182 42.73 17.59 8.16
C PHE A 182 43.33 17.60 6.75
N GLY A 183 43.25 16.48 6.03
CA GLY A 183 43.76 16.37 4.67
C GLY A 183 43.01 15.36 3.80
N GLU A 184 43.17 15.48 2.49
CA GLU A 184 42.60 14.54 1.49
C GLU A 184 43.67 13.67 0.81
N ASP A 185 44.94 14.07 0.83
CA ASP A 185 46.02 13.33 0.16
C ASP A 185 47.35 13.40 0.94
N ALA A 186 48.36 12.73 0.42
CA ALA A 186 49.65 12.59 1.09
C ALA A 186 50.40 13.93 1.31
N SER A 187 50.03 15.01 0.62
CA SER A 187 50.66 16.32 0.80
C SER A 187 50.38 16.96 2.15
N ALA A 188 49.34 16.50 2.85
CA ALA A 188 49.01 16.96 4.18
C ALA A 188 49.97 16.45 5.26
N PHE A 189 50.74 15.39 4.98
CA PHE A 189 51.62 14.73 5.95
C PHE A 189 53.06 15.27 5.92
N PRO A 190 53.56 15.82 7.04
CA PRO A 190 54.95 16.23 7.15
C PRO A 190 55.93 15.04 7.21
N LYS A 191 57.19 15.27 6.80
CA LYS A 191 58.28 14.29 6.96
C LYS A 191 58.91 14.41 8.34
N LEU A 192 59.31 13.29 8.95
CA LEU A 192 60.00 13.23 10.26
C LEU A 192 61.42 13.86 10.30
N GLY A 193 61.90 14.40 9.17
CA GLY A 193 63.22 14.99 9.04
C GLY A 193 64.28 13.97 8.63
N ARG A 194 65.23 13.67 9.52
CA ARG A 194 66.36 12.75 9.23
C ARG A 194 65.87 11.30 9.07
N PRO A 195 66.44 10.52 8.14
CA PRO A 195 66.16 9.08 8.02
C PRO A 195 66.39 8.33 9.34
N VAL A 196 65.62 7.28 9.56
CA VAL A 196 65.73 6.42 10.74
C VAL A 196 66.25 5.06 10.28
N ALA A 197 67.40 4.65 10.82
CA ALA A 197 68.05 3.40 10.43
C ALA A 197 67.33 2.18 11.01
N TYR A 198 67.27 1.11 10.23
CA TYR A 198 66.89 -0.22 10.69
C TYR A 198 68.12 -0.97 11.23
N VAL A 199 68.03 -1.43 12.48
CA VAL A 199 69.07 -2.29 13.08
C VAL A 199 68.37 -3.47 13.75
N ALA A 200 68.55 -4.66 13.16
CA ALA A 200 67.91 -5.87 13.67
C ALA A 200 68.28 -6.14 15.13
N ASN A 201 67.28 -6.44 15.96
CA ASN A 201 67.44 -6.69 17.39
C ASN A 201 68.21 -8.00 17.67
N THR A 202 69.54 -7.94 17.56
CA THR A 202 70.47 -9.07 17.77
C THR A 202 71.16 -9.00 19.14
N GLY A 203 70.69 -8.15 20.06
CA GLY A 203 71.27 -7.93 21.39
C GLY A 203 72.39 -6.89 21.44
N GLN A 204 72.73 -6.25 20.32
CA GLN A 204 73.61 -5.07 20.28
C GLN A 204 72.79 -3.80 20.52
N VAL A 205 73.26 -2.91 21.40
CA VAL A 205 72.65 -1.61 21.67
C VAL A 205 73.15 -0.63 20.61
N ALA A 206 72.25 -0.07 19.80
CA ALA A 206 72.59 0.97 18.85
C ALA A 206 72.95 2.28 19.57
N ASP A 207 73.88 3.07 19.00
CA ASP A 207 74.32 4.35 19.58
C ASP A 207 73.28 5.47 19.44
N GLU A 208 72.32 5.32 18.53
CA GLU A 208 71.20 6.23 18.25
C GLU A 208 69.87 5.44 18.26
N PRO A 209 68.71 6.10 18.48
CA PRO A 209 67.40 5.45 18.34
C PRO A 209 67.16 4.92 16.92
N VAL A 210 66.62 3.70 16.82
CA VAL A 210 66.52 2.92 15.57
C VAL A 210 65.18 2.17 15.47
N ILE A 211 64.89 1.68 14.27
CA ILE A 211 63.82 0.70 14.05
C ILE A 211 64.41 -0.69 14.22
N LYS A 212 63.89 -1.44 15.18
CA LYS A 212 64.41 -2.76 15.61
C LYS A 212 63.76 -3.92 14.88
N ARG A 213 62.51 -3.72 14.45
CA ARG A 213 61.73 -4.65 13.65
C ARG A 213 60.91 -3.87 12.63
N PHE A 214 60.85 -4.40 11.42
CA PHE A 214 59.97 -3.90 10.35
C PHE A 214 59.48 -5.10 9.54
N GLY A 215 58.19 -5.40 9.60
CA GLY A 215 57.57 -6.52 8.90
C GLY A 215 56.47 -6.02 7.96
N LEU A 216 56.44 -6.53 6.72
CA LEU A 216 55.41 -6.17 5.74
C LEU A 216 54.42 -7.32 5.57
N ARG A 217 53.13 -7.01 5.70
CA ARG A 217 52.00 -7.89 5.36
C ARG A 217 51.34 -7.41 4.07
N MET A 218 50.90 -8.36 3.26
CA MET A 218 50.02 -8.12 2.11
C MET A 218 48.77 -8.99 2.21
N GLU A 219 47.61 -8.47 1.81
CA GLU A 219 46.35 -9.21 1.85
C GLU A 219 45.44 -8.89 0.67
N ALA A 220 44.57 -9.83 0.30
CA ALA A 220 43.57 -9.61 -0.73
C ALA A 220 42.54 -8.54 -0.29
N ARG A 221 42.13 -7.68 -1.23
CA ARG A 221 41.17 -6.58 -1.02
C ARG A 221 40.16 -6.48 -2.15
N THR A 222 39.10 -5.73 -1.92
CA THR A 222 38.08 -5.37 -2.92
C THR A 222 38.74 -4.69 -4.13
N LEU A 223 38.40 -5.16 -5.34
CA LEU A 223 38.96 -4.65 -6.59
C LEU A 223 38.06 -3.59 -7.21
N ARG A 224 36.76 -3.88 -7.35
CA ARG A 224 35.78 -2.96 -7.94
C ARG A 224 34.86 -2.41 -6.86
N VAL A 225 34.54 -1.13 -6.95
CA VAL A 225 33.48 -0.51 -6.16
C VAL A 225 32.45 0.12 -7.08
N THR A 226 31.17 -0.18 -6.83
CA THR A 226 30.04 0.39 -7.55
C THR A 226 29.08 1.05 -6.56
N ARG A 227 28.64 2.27 -6.86
CA ARG A 227 27.66 3.02 -6.05
C ARG A 227 26.51 3.44 -6.93
N ARG A 228 25.29 3.26 -6.43
CA ARG A 228 24.06 3.59 -7.15
C ARG A 228 23.15 4.46 -6.31
N ASP A 229 22.41 5.35 -6.95
CA ASP A 229 21.43 6.21 -6.30
C ASP A 229 20.20 6.46 -7.20
N TYR A 230 19.24 7.24 -6.70
CA TYR A 230 18.10 7.76 -7.45
C TYR A 230 17.94 9.26 -7.20
N PHE A 231 17.93 10.05 -8.28
CA PHE A 231 17.65 11.48 -8.19
C PHE A 231 16.34 11.82 -8.91
N PHE A 232 15.35 12.27 -8.14
CA PHE A 232 13.98 12.44 -8.65
C PHE A 232 13.84 13.50 -9.75
N GLU A 233 14.73 14.50 -9.82
CA GLU A 233 14.72 15.49 -10.91
C GLU A 233 15.29 14.92 -12.23
N LYS A 234 16.03 13.80 -12.17
CA LYS A 234 16.61 13.10 -13.32
C LYS A 234 16.21 11.61 -13.30
N PRO A 235 14.91 11.26 -13.26
CA PRO A 235 14.44 9.91 -12.90
C PRO A 235 14.77 8.84 -13.94
N ARG A 236 15.03 9.25 -15.19
CA ARG A 236 15.44 8.35 -16.29
C ARG A 236 16.94 8.11 -16.35
N LEU A 237 17.74 8.94 -15.67
CA LEU A 237 19.18 8.81 -15.68
C LEU A 237 19.58 7.74 -14.66
N LEU A 238 20.23 6.67 -15.12
CA LEU A 238 20.87 5.71 -14.23
C LEU A 238 22.00 6.42 -13.48
N MET A 239 21.76 6.72 -12.21
CA MET A 239 22.74 7.27 -11.29
C MET A 239 23.58 6.13 -10.72
N GLU A 240 24.57 5.71 -11.50
CA GLU A 240 25.52 4.67 -11.14
C GLU A 240 26.92 5.13 -11.52
N ALA A 241 27.88 4.83 -10.63
CA ALA A 241 29.28 5.09 -10.86
C ALA A 241 30.11 3.94 -10.27
N ALA A 242 31.14 3.54 -10.99
CA ALA A 242 32.06 2.49 -10.56
C ALA A 242 33.52 2.95 -10.66
N HIS A 243 34.37 2.35 -9.84
CA HIS A 243 35.81 2.52 -9.90
C HIS A 243 36.53 1.18 -9.75
N THR A 244 37.52 0.96 -10.59
CA THR A 244 38.44 -0.17 -10.57
C THR A 244 39.85 0.39 -10.76
N PRO A 245 40.83 0.05 -9.92
CA PRO A 245 42.20 0.51 -10.08
C PRO A 245 42.82 -0.14 -11.33
N LEU A 246 43.78 0.56 -11.96
CA LEU A 246 44.60 0.01 -13.04
C LEU A 246 45.71 -0.85 -12.42
N ASP A 247 45.46 -2.15 -12.24
CA ASP A 247 46.47 -3.14 -11.81
C ASP A 247 46.80 -4.09 -12.97
N ASP A 248 48.09 -4.34 -13.23
CA ASP A 248 48.57 -5.26 -14.28
C ASP A 248 48.53 -6.75 -13.88
N LEU A 249 48.18 -7.06 -12.62
CA LEU A 249 48.14 -8.42 -12.08
C LEU A 249 46.73 -9.03 -12.21
N PRO A 250 46.59 -10.28 -12.69
CA PRO A 250 45.29 -10.95 -12.76
C PRO A 250 44.75 -11.20 -11.34
N GLN A 251 43.69 -10.49 -10.97
CA GLN A 251 43.01 -10.57 -9.68
C GLN A 251 41.54 -10.95 -9.85
N PRO A 252 40.92 -11.63 -8.87
CA PRO A 252 39.49 -11.91 -8.90
C PRO A 252 38.67 -10.61 -8.88
N ASP A 253 37.58 -10.57 -9.65
CA ASP A 253 36.63 -9.44 -9.67
C ASP A 253 35.78 -9.42 -8.39
N LEU A 254 36.39 -8.96 -7.30
CA LEU A 254 35.73 -8.79 -6.01
C LEU A 254 35.11 -7.40 -5.94
N GLU A 255 33.78 -7.34 -6.04
CA GLU A 255 33.00 -6.10 -6.07
C GLU A 255 32.36 -5.77 -4.72
N ASP A 256 32.48 -4.50 -4.31
CA ASP A 256 31.63 -3.84 -3.32
C ASP A 256 30.58 -2.98 -4.04
N TYR A 257 29.31 -3.39 -3.96
CA TYR A 257 28.17 -2.66 -4.49
C TYR A 257 27.27 -2.15 -3.36
N ASP A 258 26.82 -0.89 -3.45
CA ASP A 258 25.92 -0.31 -2.44
C ASP A 258 24.88 0.70 -3.01
N TYR A 259 23.74 0.80 -2.33
CA TYR A 259 22.64 1.74 -2.57
C TYR A 259 21.96 2.09 -1.22
N PRO A 260 21.66 3.38 -0.95
CA PRO A 260 21.90 4.55 -1.79
C PRO A 260 23.33 5.10 -1.66
N GLY A 261 23.88 5.58 -2.78
CA GLY A 261 25.25 6.09 -2.88
C GLY A 261 25.46 7.54 -2.44
N ARG A 262 24.38 8.28 -2.11
CA ARG A 262 24.35 9.68 -1.70
C ARG A 262 24.96 10.67 -2.70
N PHE A 263 24.55 10.57 -3.96
CA PHE A 263 24.96 11.51 -5.00
C PHE A 263 23.85 11.84 -6.00
N THR A 264 23.83 13.09 -6.45
CA THR A 264 22.85 13.61 -7.42
C THR A 264 23.44 13.80 -8.83
N ASP A 265 24.75 13.58 -8.98
CA ASP A 265 25.48 13.62 -10.23
C ASP A 265 26.59 12.54 -10.30
N ARG A 266 26.98 12.18 -11.52
CA ARG A 266 27.91 11.07 -11.77
C ARG A 266 29.35 11.38 -11.38
N ASP A 267 29.78 12.64 -11.37
CA ASP A 267 31.16 12.99 -11.02
C ASP A 267 31.39 12.83 -9.51
N ARG A 268 30.39 13.22 -8.70
CA ARG A 268 30.37 12.89 -7.27
C ARG A 268 30.32 11.38 -7.06
N GLY A 269 29.45 10.65 -7.77
CA GLY A 269 29.38 9.18 -7.68
C GLY A 269 30.73 8.50 -7.99
N ARG A 270 31.45 8.95 -9.03
CA ARG A 270 32.79 8.44 -9.37
C ARG A 270 33.82 8.71 -8.28
N ARG A 271 33.77 9.91 -7.67
CA ARG A 271 34.65 10.26 -6.55
C ARG A 271 34.40 9.34 -5.35
N LEU A 272 33.14 9.14 -4.96
CA LEU A 272 32.78 8.27 -3.84
C LEU A 272 33.16 6.81 -4.08
N ALA A 273 32.92 6.29 -5.29
CA ALA A 273 33.34 4.94 -5.68
C ALA A 273 34.86 4.78 -5.60
N ARG A 274 35.63 5.78 -6.08
CA ARG A 274 37.09 5.80 -5.97
C ARG A 274 37.56 5.84 -4.51
N GLN A 275 37.01 6.74 -3.69
CA GLN A 275 37.40 6.87 -2.28
C GLN A 275 37.10 5.60 -1.48
N ALA A 276 35.96 4.94 -1.74
CA ALA A 276 35.65 3.66 -1.13
C ALA A 276 36.59 2.54 -1.60
N GLN A 277 37.00 2.55 -2.86
CA GLN A 277 37.97 1.61 -3.40
C GLN A 277 39.37 1.81 -2.79
N GLU A 278 39.82 3.07 -2.67
CA GLU A 278 41.05 3.47 -1.98
C GLU A 278 41.03 3.03 -0.50
N ARG A 279 39.89 3.20 0.18
CA ARG A 279 39.68 2.74 1.57
C ARG A 279 39.87 1.24 1.72
N HIS A 280 39.23 0.44 0.87
CA HIS A 280 39.40 -1.02 0.89
C HIS A 280 40.85 -1.43 0.64
N ARG A 281 41.64 -0.65 -0.08
CA ARG A 281 43.03 -1.01 -0.41
C ARG A 281 44.10 -0.32 0.44
N ARG A 282 43.72 0.54 1.39
CA ARG A 282 44.66 1.26 2.24
C ARG A 282 45.69 0.34 2.90
N ASP A 283 45.23 -0.78 3.45
CA ASP A 283 46.06 -1.74 4.18
C ASP A 283 46.42 -2.99 3.34
N TYR A 284 46.28 -2.90 2.01
CA TYR A 284 46.76 -3.92 1.07
C TYR A 284 48.25 -4.22 1.28
N ARG A 285 49.04 -3.18 1.59
CA ARG A 285 50.43 -3.25 2.06
C ARG A 285 50.51 -2.56 3.42
N LEU A 286 50.66 -3.33 4.48
CA LEU A 286 50.74 -2.83 5.85
C LEU A 286 52.06 -3.25 6.48
N ALA A 287 52.83 -2.28 6.95
CA ALA A 287 54.05 -2.51 7.71
C ALA A 287 53.76 -2.42 9.22
N ASP A 288 54.30 -3.35 9.99
CA ASP A 288 54.31 -3.33 11.47
C ASP A 288 55.77 -3.28 11.95
N GLY A 289 56.09 -2.38 12.87
CA GLY A 289 57.44 -2.21 13.38
C GLY A 289 57.54 -1.93 14.87
N ASP A 290 58.70 -2.25 15.44
CA ASP A 290 59.07 -1.93 16.82
C ASP A 290 60.29 -0.99 16.80
N SER A 291 60.29 0.07 17.60
CA SER A 291 61.34 1.11 17.61
C SER A 291 61.55 1.72 18.99
N ASP A 292 62.69 2.36 19.21
CA ASP A 292 62.95 3.27 20.35
C ASP A 292 63.11 4.73 19.91
N GLU A 293 62.73 5.08 18.67
CA GLU A 293 62.78 6.44 18.13
C GLU A 293 61.62 7.31 18.67
N PRO A 294 61.89 8.32 19.52
CA PRO A 294 60.85 9.17 20.12
C PRO A 294 60.26 10.20 19.15
N ARG A 295 60.85 10.39 17.97
CA ARG A 295 60.30 11.28 16.93
C ARG A 295 59.13 10.67 16.17
N LEU A 296 58.90 9.35 16.24
CA LEU A 296 57.79 8.75 15.51
C LEU A 296 56.47 9.32 16.02
N VAL A 297 55.62 9.74 15.08
CA VAL A 297 54.29 10.27 15.36
C VAL A 297 53.33 9.91 14.21
N SER A 298 52.08 9.61 14.52
CA SER A 298 51.05 9.30 13.53
C SER A 298 50.79 10.49 12.59
N GLY A 299 50.46 10.21 11.33
CA GLY A 299 50.30 11.24 10.30
C GLY A 299 51.61 11.87 9.82
N HIS A 300 52.76 11.24 10.07
CA HIS A 300 54.04 11.68 9.53
C HIS A 300 54.66 10.62 8.62
N LEU A 301 55.46 11.09 7.66
CA LEU A 301 56.22 10.24 6.74
C LEU A 301 57.57 9.88 7.35
N LEU A 302 57.74 8.59 7.65
CA LEU A 302 58.98 7.94 8.05
C LEU A 302 59.84 7.62 6.83
N ASN A 303 61.08 8.11 6.82
CA ASN A 303 62.08 7.71 5.84
C ASN A 303 62.94 6.58 6.43
N LEU A 304 62.72 5.34 5.99
CA LEU A 304 63.44 4.17 6.48
C LEU A 304 64.79 4.03 5.75
N SER A 305 65.88 3.80 6.48
CA SER A 305 67.19 3.48 5.91
C SER A 305 67.77 2.18 6.45
N ASP A 306 68.79 1.64 5.76
CA ASP A 306 69.61 0.51 6.20
C ASP A 306 68.86 -0.83 6.43
N HIS A 307 67.63 -0.96 5.93
CA HIS A 307 66.92 -2.24 5.92
C HIS A 307 67.53 -3.21 4.88
N PRO A 308 67.74 -4.51 5.20
CA PRO A 308 68.37 -5.48 4.28
C PRO A 308 67.64 -5.68 2.94
N LYS A 309 66.36 -5.32 2.88
CA LYS A 309 65.57 -5.27 1.64
C LYS A 309 65.57 -3.84 1.08
N PRO A 310 66.27 -3.57 -0.03
CA PRO A 310 66.40 -2.23 -0.59
C PRO A 310 65.06 -1.55 -0.87
N GLU A 311 64.07 -2.31 -1.32
CA GLU A 311 62.73 -1.83 -1.68
C GLU A 311 61.89 -1.36 -0.48
N TRP A 312 62.34 -1.60 0.75
CA TRP A 312 61.67 -1.08 1.96
C TRP A 312 62.30 0.22 2.47
N ASN A 313 63.50 0.58 2.00
CA ASN A 313 64.16 1.85 2.31
C ASN A 313 63.53 3.00 1.51
N ASP A 314 62.28 3.30 1.85
CA ASP A 314 61.43 4.28 1.19
C ASP A 314 60.65 5.09 2.25
N LEU A 315 59.75 5.97 1.80
CA LEU A 315 58.84 6.72 2.63
C LEU A 315 57.60 5.89 3.02
N TRP A 316 57.30 5.89 4.31
CA TRP A 316 56.17 5.18 4.90
C TRP A 316 55.35 6.15 5.76
N LEU A 317 54.03 6.21 5.54
CA LEU A 317 53.12 6.97 6.38
C LEU A 317 52.80 6.19 7.65
N ILE A 318 53.14 6.74 8.82
CA ILE A 318 52.77 6.15 10.11
C ILE A 318 51.27 6.37 10.34
N THR A 319 50.51 5.28 10.37
CA THR A 319 49.05 5.32 10.53
C THR A 319 48.60 5.15 11.98
N ALA A 320 49.39 4.46 12.79
CA ALA A 320 49.13 4.25 14.22
C ALA A 320 50.45 4.02 14.98
N LEU A 321 50.48 4.43 16.25
CA LEU A 321 51.60 4.29 17.15
C LEU A 321 51.11 3.93 18.56
N HIS A 322 51.83 3.06 19.24
CA HIS A 322 51.67 2.79 20.66
C HIS A 322 52.98 3.08 21.37
N HIS A 323 52.96 3.99 22.33
CA HIS A 323 54.11 4.45 23.11
C HIS A 323 54.15 3.76 24.47
N GLU A 324 55.35 3.45 24.95
CA GLU A 324 55.58 3.00 26.31
C GLU A 324 56.86 3.62 26.86
N GLY A 325 56.76 4.25 28.02
CA GLY A 325 57.90 4.79 28.76
C GLY A 325 57.91 4.27 30.19
N LYS A 326 59.08 3.85 30.68
CA LYS A 326 59.31 3.45 32.09
C LYS A 326 60.56 4.12 32.66
N GLN A 327 60.41 4.74 33.81
CA GLN A 327 61.47 5.44 34.53
C GLN A 327 61.45 5.08 36.02
N PRO A 328 61.76 3.83 36.39
CA PRO A 328 61.72 3.38 37.79
C PRO A 328 62.70 4.14 38.71
N GLN A 329 63.69 4.84 38.15
CA GLN A 329 64.68 5.62 38.91
C GLN A 329 64.04 6.72 39.77
N VAL A 330 62.84 7.22 39.43
CA VAL A 330 62.16 8.26 40.21
C VAL A 330 61.65 7.80 41.57
N LEU A 331 61.53 6.48 41.79
CA LEU A 331 61.11 5.89 43.06
C LEU A 331 62.21 5.95 44.13
N GLU A 332 63.48 6.06 43.71
CA GLU A 332 64.70 6.09 44.56
C GLU A 332 64.86 4.90 45.54
N GLU A 333 63.91 3.94 45.55
CA GLU A 333 63.90 2.68 46.32
C GLU A 333 63.83 1.47 45.36
N PHE A 334 64.51 0.36 45.70
CA PHE A 334 64.42 -0.89 44.92
C PHE A 334 63.10 -1.61 45.22
N ALA A 335 62.12 -1.54 44.31
CA ALA A 335 60.95 -2.42 44.30
C ALA A 335 60.63 -2.92 42.89
N SER A 336 60.26 -4.20 42.78
CA SER A 336 59.83 -4.86 41.55
C SER A 336 58.53 -4.24 41.04
N LEU A 337 58.56 -3.72 39.81
CA LEU A 337 57.43 -3.11 39.14
C LEU A 337 56.51 -4.18 38.52
N ASP A 338 55.80 -4.94 39.35
CA ASP A 338 54.74 -5.87 38.92
C ASP A 338 53.39 -5.38 39.44
N SER A 339 52.80 -4.34 38.84
CA SER A 339 51.37 -4.05 39.01
C SER A 339 50.79 -3.16 37.90
N ALA A 340 49.48 -3.30 37.68
CA ALA A 340 48.56 -2.52 36.83
C ALA A 340 48.83 -2.45 35.30
N ILE A 341 50.02 -2.06 34.84
CA ILE A 341 50.32 -1.85 33.40
C ILE A 341 50.19 -3.15 32.59
N ASP A 342 50.57 -4.30 33.17
CA ASP A 342 50.48 -5.60 32.49
C ASP A 342 49.04 -6.01 32.16
N THR A 343 48.06 -5.47 32.90
CA THR A 343 46.62 -5.73 32.66
C THR A 343 46.07 -4.78 31.59
N LEU A 344 46.47 -3.51 31.58
CA LEU A 344 46.13 -2.55 30.50
C LEU A 344 46.79 -2.92 29.17
N ARG A 345 48.05 -3.39 29.21
CA ARG A 345 48.83 -3.89 28.07
C ARG A 345 48.09 -5.00 27.31
N ASN A 346 47.54 -5.98 28.03
CA ASN A 346 46.84 -7.11 27.42
C ASN A 346 45.53 -6.68 26.73
N THR A 347 44.91 -5.59 27.19
CA THR A 347 43.63 -5.10 26.67
C THR A 347 43.83 -4.20 25.44
N ALA A 348 44.81 -3.29 25.47
CA ALA A 348 45.13 -2.40 24.35
C ALA A 348 45.80 -3.14 23.16
N THR A 349 46.68 -4.11 23.44
CA THR A 349 47.35 -4.90 22.39
C THR A 349 46.35 -5.83 21.67
N GLN A 350 45.32 -6.35 22.37
CA GLN A 350 44.22 -7.10 21.76
C GLN A 350 43.28 -6.23 20.93
N ALA A 351 43.00 -4.99 21.37
CA ALA A 351 42.10 -4.08 20.65
C ALA A 351 42.68 -3.56 19.33
N LEU A 352 44.02 -3.47 19.21
CA LEU A 352 44.72 -2.98 18.02
C LEU A 352 45.07 -4.07 16.99
N GLY A 353 44.72 -5.34 17.23
CA GLY A 353 45.02 -6.45 16.30
C GLY A 353 46.51 -6.72 16.09
N LEU A 354 47.39 -6.12 16.91
CA LEU A 354 48.83 -6.29 16.84
C LEU A 354 49.18 -7.68 17.36
N SER A 355 49.92 -8.49 16.58
CA SER A 355 50.33 -9.80 17.03
C SER A 355 51.19 -9.68 18.31
N ALA A 356 50.77 -10.37 19.36
CA ALA A 356 51.56 -10.52 20.58
C ALA A 356 52.80 -11.37 20.24
N SER A 357 53.91 -10.71 19.92
CA SER A 357 55.22 -11.36 19.99
C SER A 357 55.50 -11.69 21.46
N GLN A 358 55.80 -12.96 21.71
CA GLN A 358 56.30 -13.60 22.93
C GLN A 358 56.60 -12.68 24.14
N SER A 359 55.99 -13.02 25.29
CA SER A 359 56.37 -12.67 26.67
C SER A 359 57.25 -11.43 26.84
N ASP A 360 56.58 -10.28 26.94
CA ASP A 360 57.19 -8.97 27.03
C ASP A 360 57.54 -8.60 28.50
N SER A 361 58.15 -9.54 29.24
CA SER A 361 58.58 -9.37 30.64
C SER A 361 59.91 -8.64 30.81
N ASP A 362 60.54 -8.22 29.70
CA ASP A 362 61.93 -7.73 29.69
C ASP A 362 62.07 -6.19 29.60
N PHE A 363 61.00 -5.44 29.33
CA PHE A 363 61.07 -3.97 29.26
C PHE A 363 60.95 -3.33 30.65
N LYS A 364 62.11 -2.97 31.21
CA LYS A 364 62.25 -2.47 32.58
C LYS A 364 62.45 -0.95 32.70
N GLN A 365 63.01 -0.30 31.67
CA GLN A 365 63.30 1.13 31.66
C GLN A 365 63.51 1.66 30.23
N GLY A 366 63.33 2.96 30.05
CA GLY A 366 63.54 3.67 28.78
C GLY A 366 62.23 3.93 28.03
N TYR A 367 62.35 4.28 26.74
CA TYR A 367 61.24 4.53 25.82
C TYR A 367 61.24 3.51 24.70
N ARG A 368 60.06 3.08 24.28
CA ARG A 368 59.86 2.31 23.05
C ARG A 368 58.49 2.63 22.44
N ASN A 369 58.33 2.30 21.17
CA ASN A 369 57.05 2.32 20.50
C ASN A 369 56.89 1.15 19.53
N ARG A 370 55.63 0.88 19.20
CA ARG A 370 55.22 -0.03 18.13
C ARG A 370 54.34 0.74 17.16
N PHE A 371 54.64 0.63 15.87
CA PHE A 371 53.97 1.41 14.84
C PHE A 371 53.39 0.55 13.73
N GLN A 372 52.35 1.10 13.09
CA GLN A 372 51.85 0.64 11.81
C GLN A 372 52.09 1.71 10.76
N ALA A 373 52.45 1.29 9.55
CA ALA A 373 52.68 2.21 8.45
C ALA A 373 52.23 1.64 7.10
N ILE A 374 51.83 2.53 6.20
CA ILE A 374 51.50 2.22 4.81
C ILE A 374 52.46 2.95 3.87
N PRO A 375 52.64 2.51 2.61
CA PRO A 375 53.45 3.25 1.64
C PRO A 375 52.94 4.69 1.46
N TRP A 376 53.84 5.64 1.26
CA TRP A 376 53.49 7.07 1.18
C TRP A 376 52.56 7.44 0.02
N ASP A 377 52.56 6.65 -1.05
CA ASP A 377 51.78 6.85 -2.27
C ASP A 377 50.37 6.25 -2.20
N VAL A 378 50.05 5.50 -1.13
CA VAL A 378 48.72 4.96 -0.88
C VAL A 378 47.84 6.03 -0.21
N PRO A 379 46.67 6.38 -0.78
CA PRO A 379 45.77 7.34 -0.15
C PRO A 379 45.26 6.86 1.22
N ALA A 380 45.53 7.63 2.26
CA ALA A 380 45.04 7.36 3.60
C ALA A 380 43.56 7.75 3.73
N ARG A 381 42.67 6.78 3.51
CA ARG A 381 41.22 6.92 3.71
C ARG A 381 40.78 6.35 5.07
N PRO A 382 39.98 7.06 5.87
CA PRO A 382 39.46 6.54 7.14
C PRO A 382 38.54 5.33 6.93
N ASP A 383 38.51 4.38 7.86
CA ASP A 383 37.52 3.29 7.89
C ASP A 383 36.13 3.79 8.27
N LEU A 384 35.07 3.11 7.84
CA LEU A 384 33.68 3.50 8.14
C LEU A 384 33.23 3.00 9.53
N ASN A 385 33.87 3.50 10.59
CA ASN A 385 33.65 3.05 11.97
C ASN A 385 32.52 3.79 12.68
N HIS A 386 32.14 4.98 12.20
CA HIS A 386 31.12 5.84 12.82
C HIS A 386 29.84 5.81 11.97
N PRO A 387 28.97 4.81 12.14
CA PRO A 387 27.75 4.71 11.35
C PRO A 387 26.85 5.93 11.59
N LYS A 388 26.17 6.38 10.53
CA LYS A 388 25.18 7.44 10.66
C LYS A 388 23.98 6.97 11.50
N PRO A 389 23.56 7.74 12.52
CA PRO A 389 22.32 7.48 13.24
C PRO A 389 21.13 7.42 12.29
N ARG A 390 20.20 6.50 12.55
CA ARG A 390 19.00 6.30 11.73
C ARG A 390 17.74 6.62 12.51
N ILE A 391 16.78 7.25 11.84
CA ILE A 391 15.43 7.47 12.35
C ILE A 391 14.55 6.34 11.80
N LEU A 392 14.27 5.32 12.63
CA LEU A 392 13.57 4.10 12.21
C LEU A 392 12.05 4.25 12.05
N GLY A 393 11.50 5.43 12.31
CA GLY A 393 10.06 5.71 12.23
C GLY A 393 9.77 7.07 11.62
N SER A 394 8.52 7.49 11.71
CA SER A 394 8.11 8.83 11.33
C SER A 394 8.11 9.77 12.53
N GLN A 395 8.41 11.03 12.29
CA GLN A 395 8.33 12.12 13.27
C GLN A 395 7.32 13.16 12.79
N THR A 396 6.82 14.00 13.69
CA THR A 396 6.03 15.15 13.26
C THR A 396 6.90 16.40 13.16
N ALA A 397 6.50 17.31 12.28
CA ALA A 397 7.16 18.60 12.05
C ALA A 397 6.10 19.64 11.67
N VAL A 398 6.42 20.93 11.81
CA VAL A 398 5.51 22.03 11.47
C VAL A 398 5.95 22.65 10.15
N VAL A 399 5.04 22.88 9.22
CA VAL A 399 5.35 23.52 7.92
C VAL A 399 5.74 24.99 8.13
N THR A 400 6.83 25.42 7.49
CA THR A 400 7.38 26.78 7.59
C THR A 400 7.48 27.46 6.22
N GLY A 401 7.69 28.78 6.23
CA GLY A 401 7.91 29.57 5.03
C GLY A 401 8.09 31.06 5.36
N PRO A 402 8.20 31.91 4.33
CA PRO A 402 8.45 33.33 4.49
C PRO A 402 7.37 34.03 5.30
N LYS A 403 7.79 35.04 6.05
CA LYS A 403 6.87 35.86 6.85
C LYS A 403 5.79 36.50 5.96
N GLY A 404 4.53 36.20 6.27
CA GLY A 404 3.36 36.75 5.57
C GLY A 404 2.83 35.88 4.43
N GLU A 405 3.48 34.77 4.10
CA GLU A 405 2.90 33.75 3.22
C GLU A 405 2.05 32.75 4.02
N GLU A 406 1.03 32.18 3.38
CA GLU A 406 0.24 31.05 3.93
C GLU A 406 0.63 29.72 3.30
N ILE A 407 1.16 29.73 2.08
CA ILE A 407 1.53 28.55 1.30
C ILE A 407 2.90 28.80 0.69
N HIS A 408 3.88 27.96 1.04
CA HIS A 408 5.24 28.06 0.51
C HIS A 408 5.67 26.72 -0.11
N CYS A 409 5.69 26.65 -1.44
CA CYS A 409 6.08 25.46 -2.17
C CYS A 409 6.89 25.75 -3.43
N ASP A 410 7.68 24.77 -3.87
CA ASP A 410 8.46 24.87 -5.10
C ASP A 410 7.74 24.24 -6.32
N ARG A 411 8.42 24.21 -7.48
CA ARG A 411 7.90 23.63 -8.74
C ARG A 411 7.51 22.14 -8.65
N HIS A 412 7.95 21.44 -7.61
CA HIS A 412 7.67 20.03 -7.38
C HIS A 412 6.61 19.81 -6.29
N GLY A 413 5.99 20.88 -5.77
CA GLY A 413 5.04 20.80 -4.66
C GLY A 413 5.72 20.41 -3.34
N ARG A 414 7.03 20.64 -3.20
CA ARG A 414 7.77 20.42 -1.96
C ARG A 414 7.49 21.55 -0.98
N ILE A 415 7.65 21.27 0.31
CA ILE A 415 7.48 22.25 1.39
C ILE A 415 8.74 22.28 2.27
N LYS A 416 8.81 23.26 3.18
CA LYS A 416 9.81 23.31 4.25
C LYS A 416 9.15 23.12 5.60
N VAL A 417 9.89 22.59 6.57
CA VAL A 417 9.36 22.25 7.90
C VAL A 417 10.37 22.57 8.99
N GLN A 418 9.88 22.77 10.22
CA GLN A 418 10.69 22.75 11.43
C GLN A 418 10.41 21.47 12.22
N PHE A 419 11.47 20.73 12.51
CA PHE A 419 11.42 19.58 13.42
C PHE A 419 11.41 20.04 14.87
N HIS A 420 10.73 19.30 15.75
CA HIS A 420 10.63 19.67 17.17
C HIS A 420 11.96 19.65 17.93
N TRP A 421 12.91 18.85 17.46
CA TRP A 421 14.25 18.78 18.03
C TRP A 421 15.21 19.86 17.49
N ASP A 422 14.83 20.54 16.40
CA ASP A 422 15.65 21.62 15.84
C ASP A 422 15.46 22.91 16.66
N ARG A 423 16.41 23.13 17.56
CA ARG A 423 16.44 24.29 18.46
C ARG A 423 17.02 25.54 17.83
N GLU A 424 17.73 25.40 16.70
CA GLU A 424 18.41 26.51 16.02
C GLU A 424 17.53 27.10 14.90
N GLY A 425 16.56 26.33 14.40
CA GLY A 425 15.55 26.77 13.43
C GLY A 425 14.70 27.96 13.90
N GLN A 426 14.41 28.88 12.96
CA GLN A 426 13.70 30.14 13.22
C GLN A 426 12.22 30.13 12.79
N ALA A 427 11.69 28.95 12.44
CA ALA A 427 10.34 28.75 11.91
C ALA A 427 10.06 29.49 10.59
N ASP A 428 11.07 29.59 9.74
CA ASP A 428 11.07 30.37 8.50
C ASP A 428 11.45 29.53 7.26
N GLU A 429 11.62 30.17 6.11
CA GLU A 429 12.02 29.54 4.85
C GLU A 429 13.47 29.01 4.85
N HIS A 430 14.27 29.31 5.87
CA HIS A 430 15.65 28.85 5.98
C HIS A 430 15.78 27.65 6.93
N THR A 431 14.71 27.22 7.57
CA THR A 431 14.76 26.20 8.63
C THR A 431 15.07 24.79 8.11
N SER A 432 14.61 24.40 6.92
CA SER A 432 14.95 23.09 6.33
C SER A 432 15.20 23.14 4.82
N CYS A 433 15.64 22.00 4.30
CA CYS A 433 15.61 21.73 2.87
C CYS A 433 14.17 21.57 2.35
N TRP A 434 14.04 21.40 1.04
CA TRP A 434 12.75 21.11 0.40
C TRP A 434 12.38 19.63 0.55
N LEU A 435 11.31 19.36 1.29
CA LEU A 435 10.77 18.02 1.50
C LEU A 435 9.68 17.72 0.48
N ARG A 436 9.78 16.56 -0.20
CA ARG A 436 8.69 16.05 -1.04
C ARG A 436 7.49 15.66 -0.20
N VAL A 437 6.30 15.91 -0.73
CA VAL A 437 5.02 15.58 -0.10
C VAL A 437 4.38 14.40 -0.82
N ALA A 438 4.06 13.35 -0.08
CA ALA A 438 3.30 12.21 -0.60
C ALA A 438 1.89 12.66 -0.97
N SER A 439 1.45 12.30 -2.18
CA SER A 439 0.07 12.46 -2.62
C SER A 439 -0.66 11.12 -2.58
N SER A 440 -1.98 11.15 -2.40
CA SER A 440 -2.84 9.96 -2.52
C SER A 440 -2.83 9.37 -3.93
N TRP A 441 -2.52 10.18 -4.96
CA TRP A 441 -2.40 9.74 -6.35
C TRP A 441 -1.51 10.68 -7.15
N ALA A 442 -0.43 10.19 -7.76
CA ALA A 442 0.50 11.01 -8.55
C ALA A 442 0.92 10.30 -9.85
N GLY A 443 0.63 10.95 -10.99
CA GLY A 443 0.95 10.49 -12.34
C GLY A 443 1.61 11.56 -13.20
N ASN A 444 1.82 11.27 -14.48
CA ASN A 444 2.42 12.21 -15.43
C ASN A 444 1.41 13.31 -15.82
N ALA A 445 1.42 14.42 -15.09
CA ALA A 445 0.47 15.54 -15.22
C ALA A 445 -1.01 15.17 -14.92
N TYR A 446 -1.22 14.20 -14.03
CA TYR A 446 -2.54 13.86 -13.48
C TYR A 446 -2.38 13.33 -12.04
N GLY A 447 -3.47 13.35 -11.25
CA GLY A 447 -3.48 12.87 -9.87
C GLY A 447 -4.13 13.86 -8.90
N ALA A 448 -3.91 13.65 -7.61
CA ALA A 448 -4.35 14.52 -6.53
C ALA A 448 -3.19 15.43 -6.07
N ILE A 449 -3.50 16.66 -5.66
CA ILE A 449 -2.54 17.56 -5.03
C ILE A 449 -3.22 18.38 -3.94
N ALA A 450 -2.69 18.32 -2.73
CA ALA A 450 -3.09 19.14 -1.60
C ALA A 450 -1.81 19.58 -0.88
N ILE A 451 -1.38 20.82 -1.13
CA ILE A 451 -0.11 21.34 -0.61
C ILE A 451 -0.29 21.72 0.86
N PRO A 452 0.49 21.13 1.80
CA PRO A 452 0.44 21.54 3.20
C PRO A 452 0.81 23.01 3.36
N ARG A 453 0.04 23.72 4.19
CA ARG A 453 0.18 25.16 4.43
C ARG A 453 1.06 25.44 5.64
N ILE A 454 1.63 26.64 5.70
CA ILE A 454 2.46 27.09 6.82
C ILE A 454 1.66 26.96 8.12
N GLY A 455 2.29 26.40 9.15
CA GLY A 455 1.70 26.10 10.44
C GLY A 455 1.03 24.72 10.55
N MET A 456 0.73 24.02 9.44
CA MET A 456 0.19 22.67 9.52
C MET A 456 1.20 21.70 10.13
N GLU A 457 0.73 20.73 10.91
CA GLU A 457 1.56 19.62 11.37
C GLU A 457 1.58 18.51 10.32
N VAL A 458 2.77 18.05 9.98
CA VAL A 458 3.01 17.00 8.98
C VAL A 458 3.76 15.83 9.59
N LEU A 459 3.49 14.63 9.08
CA LEU A 459 4.22 13.41 9.39
C LEU A 459 5.37 13.26 8.39
N VAL A 460 6.60 13.19 8.88
CA VAL A 460 7.84 13.09 8.10
C VAL A 460 8.48 11.72 8.32
N THR A 461 8.72 11.00 7.23
CA THR A 461 9.48 9.75 7.18
C THR A 461 10.85 10.00 6.55
N PHE A 462 11.83 9.16 6.85
CA PHE A 462 13.22 9.32 6.37
C PHE A 462 13.58 8.15 5.45
N LEU A 463 13.98 8.42 4.21
CA LEU A 463 14.35 7.38 3.24
C LEU A 463 15.58 6.62 3.75
N GLU A 464 15.52 5.28 3.77
CA GLU A 464 16.54 4.41 4.40
C GLU A 464 16.83 4.71 5.89
N GLY A 465 15.92 5.44 6.56
CA GLY A 465 16.10 5.97 7.91
C GLY A 465 17.12 7.10 8.00
N ASP A 466 17.55 7.68 6.87
CA ASP A 466 18.57 8.71 6.81
C ASP A 466 18.01 10.10 7.19
N PRO A 467 18.50 10.75 8.27
CA PRO A 467 18.06 12.09 8.66
C PRO A 467 18.21 13.15 7.56
N ASP A 468 19.11 12.94 6.59
CA ASP A 468 19.32 13.89 5.47
C ASP A 468 18.31 13.69 4.31
N GLN A 469 17.45 12.68 4.38
CA GLN A 469 16.45 12.37 3.35
C GLN A 469 15.00 12.37 3.88
N PRO A 470 14.52 13.50 4.41
CA PRO A 470 13.15 13.62 4.89
C PRO A 470 12.12 13.68 3.74
N LEU A 471 10.98 13.03 3.96
CA LEU A 471 9.82 12.94 3.06
C LEU A 471 8.54 13.09 3.88
N VAL A 472 7.66 14.02 3.51
CA VAL A 472 6.34 14.15 4.14
C VAL A 472 5.42 13.04 3.65
N THR A 473 4.84 12.26 4.56
CA THR A 473 3.97 11.11 4.27
C THR A 473 2.52 11.30 4.72
N GLY A 474 2.22 12.36 5.47
CA GLY A 474 0.86 12.69 5.89
C GLY A 474 0.74 14.05 6.58
N CYS A 475 -0.49 14.47 6.87
CA CYS A 475 -0.81 15.68 7.65
C CYS A 475 -1.64 15.29 8.87
N LEU A 476 -1.49 16.03 9.97
CA LEU A 476 -2.14 15.75 11.24
C LEU A 476 -2.89 16.99 11.76
N TYR A 477 -4.02 16.77 12.42
CA TYR A 477 -4.70 17.79 13.21
C TYR A 477 -4.13 17.80 14.64
N HIS A 478 -4.14 18.96 15.29
CA HIS A 478 -3.67 19.15 16.66
C HIS A 478 -4.57 20.16 17.41
N GLY A 479 -4.22 20.51 18.65
CA GLY A 479 -5.08 21.32 19.52
C GLY A 479 -5.47 22.71 18.97
N VAL A 480 -4.64 23.27 18.08
CA VAL A 480 -4.89 24.57 17.42
C VAL A 480 -5.53 24.37 16.06
N HIS A 481 -4.97 23.48 15.22
CA HIS A 481 -5.57 23.09 13.94
C HIS A 481 -6.49 21.89 14.16
N GLN A 482 -7.75 22.18 14.48
CA GLN A 482 -8.75 21.17 14.77
C GLN A 482 -9.38 20.61 13.49
N PRO A 483 -9.97 19.40 13.54
CA PRO A 483 -10.78 18.88 12.45
C PRO A 483 -11.89 19.87 12.04
N PRO A 484 -12.30 19.92 10.75
CA PRO A 484 -13.18 20.99 10.24
C PRO A 484 -14.58 21.04 10.85
N TYR A 485 -15.00 19.96 11.52
CA TYR A 485 -16.22 19.88 12.30
C TYR A 485 -15.92 19.26 13.66
N GLU A 486 -16.71 19.63 14.66
CA GLU A 486 -16.58 19.12 16.02
C GLU A 486 -16.71 17.58 16.05
N LEU A 487 -15.73 16.93 16.64
CA LEU A 487 -15.70 15.48 16.87
C LEU A 487 -15.75 15.19 18.37
N PRO A 488 -16.45 14.11 18.80
CA PRO A 488 -17.05 13.05 17.98
C PRO A 488 -18.49 13.33 17.49
N ALA A 489 -19.05 14.53 17.73
CA ALA A 489 -20.44 14.85 17.38
C ALA A 489 -20.78 14.61 15.89
N ASN A 490 -19.82 14.90 15.00
CA ASN A 490 -19.96 14.75 13.55
C ASN A 490 -19.14 13.58 12.97
N LYS A 491 -18.93 12.50 13.75
CA LYS A 491 -18.13 11.32 13.36
C LYS A 491 -18.60 10.56 12.11
N THR A 492 -19.81 10.84 11.63
CA THR A 492 -20.42 10.25 10.43
C THR A 492 -20.17 11.06 9.16
N ARG A 493 -19.36 12.13 9.23
CA ARG A 493 -19.03 12.97 8.08
C ARG A 493 -17.70 12.59 7.45
N THR A 494 -17.71 12.41 6.14
CA THR A 494 -16.51 12.31 5.29
C THR A 494 -16.44 13.56 4.42
N LEU A 495 -15.31 14.26 4.37
CA LEU A 495 -15.25 15.53 3.65
C LEU A 495 -13.85 15.91 3.13
N LEU A 496 -13.85 16.73 2.08
CA LEU A 496 -12.75 17.55 1.62
C LEU A 496 -13.18 19.00 1.76
N LYS A 497 -12.53 19.77 2.63
CA LYS A 497 -12.81 21.18 2.86
C LYS A 497 -11.54 22.01 2.70
N THR A 498 -11.61 23.05 1.89
CA THR A 498 -10.49 23.98 1.64
C THR A 498 -10.66 25.26 2.44
N ASP A 499 -9.66 26.13 2.38
CA ASP A 499 -9.76 27.51 2.89
C ASP A 499 -9.20 28.47 1.84
N SER A 500 -9.86 29.61 1.65
CA SER A 500 -9.43 30.61 0.67
C SER A 500 -8.09 31.22 1.10
N SER A 501 -7.20 31.48 0.16
CA SER A 501 -5.86 32.02 0.41
C SER A 501 -5.57 33.16 -0.57
N PRO A 502 -4.89 34.25 -0.14
CA PRO A 502 -4.49 34.54 1.25
C PRO A 502 -5.62 35.18 2.09
N GLY A 503 -5.51 35.09 3.42
CA GLY A 503 -6.29 35.86 4.40
C GLY A 503 -7.60 35.23 4.86
N GLY A 504 -7.81 33.93 4.61
CA GLY A 504 -8.92 33.08 5.07
C GLY A 504 -10.27 33.74 5.40
N GLY A 505 -11.28 33.57 4.55
CA GLY A 505 -12.63 34.14 4.74
C GLY A 505 -13.76 33.41 4.01
N GLY A 506 -13.47 32.23 3.43
CA GLY A 506 -14.40 31.44 2.61
C GLY A 506 -13.80 30.08 2.26
N TYR A 507 -14.61 29.11 1.84
CA TYR A 507 -14.17 27.73 1.64
C TYR A 507 -14.87 27.02 0.49
N ASN A 508 -14.20 26.06 -0.14
CA ASN A 508 -14.87 25.06 -0.97
C ASN A 508 -15.02 23.76 -0.17
N GLU A 509 -16.11 23.04 -0.37
CA GLU A 509 -16.38 21.82 0.40
C GLU A 509 -17.12 20.78 -0.42
N LEU A 510 -16.63 19.54 -0.36
CA LEU A 510 -17.40 18.33 -0.66
C LEU A 510 -17.54 17.56 0.65
N ARG A 511 -18.77 17.36 1.12
CA ARG A 511 -19.08 16.65 2.36
C ARG A 511 -20.14 15.61 2.13
N ILE A 512 -19.91 14.42 2.66
CA ILE A 512 -20.83 13.29 2.68
C ILE A 512 -21.17 13.02 4.15
N GLU A 513 -22.46 13.11 4.49
CA GLU A 513 -23.02 12.75 5.79
C GLU A 513 -23.64 11.35 5.69
N ASP A 514 -23.13 10.42 6.49
CA ASP A 514 -23.57 9.02 6.54
C ASP A 514 -24.49 8.73 7.75
N ARG A 515 -24.97 9.77 8.44
CA ARG A 515 -25.93 9.60 9.53
C ARG A 515 -27.25 9.07 8.98
N LYS A 516 -27.62 7.86 9.40
CA LYS A 516 -28.86 7.19 8.99
C LYS A 516 -30.10 8.07 9.15
N GLY A 517 -30.87 8.23 8.07
CA GLY A 517 -32.07 9.06 8.00
C GLY A 517 -31.83 10.56 7.91
N GLN A 518 -30.56 10.99 7.83
CA GLN A 518 -30.12 12.38 7.66
C GLN A 518 -28.97 12.47 6.64
N GLU A 519 -28.85 11.48 5.75
CA GLU A 519 -27.79 11.38 4.77
C GLU A 519 -27.81 12.57 3.82
N GLN A 520 -26.63 13.12 3.52
CA GLN A 520 -26.53 14.31 2.69
C GLN A 520 -25.17 14.37 1.97
N ILE A 521 -25.22 14.66 0.67
CA ILE A 521 -24.06 15.18 -0.05
C ILE A 521 -24.20 16.70 -0.11
N TYR A 522 -23.21 17.42 0.40
CA TYR A 522 -23.13 18.87 0.39
C TYR A 522 -21.94 19.30 -0.46
N ILE A 523 -22.24 20.08 -1.50
CA ILE A 523 -21.25 20.69 -2.38
C ILE A 523 -21.35 22.20 -2.17
N HIS A 524 -20.24 22.84 -1.83
CA HIS A 524 -20.12 24.28 -1.68
C HIS A 524 -18.99 24.81 -2.54
N ALA A 525 -19.34 25.69 -3.46
CA ALA A 525 -18.39 26.52 -4.19
C ALA A 525 -18.42 27.93 -3.60
N GLN A 526 -17.26 28.44 -3.16
CA GLN A 526 -17.17 29.78 -2.58
C GLN A 526 -17.45 30.88 -3.61
N ARG A 527 -17.21 30.61 -4.90
CA ARG A 527 -17.37 31.56 -5.99
C ARG A 527 -18.07 30.95 -7.19
N ASP A 528 -17.32 30.35 -8.12
CA ASP A 528 -17.85 29.78 -9.36
C ASP A 528 -17.91 28.25 -9.24
N TRP A 529 -18.96 27.64 -9.83
CA TRP A 529 -19.07 26.19 -10.03
C TRP A 529 -19.20 25.91 -11.51
N ASP A 530 -18.14 25.35 -12.11
CA ASP A 530 -18.11 24.95 -13.50
C ASP A 530 -18.18 23.42 -13.59
N GLU A 531 -19.13 22.91 -14.37
CA GLU A 531 -19.30 21.48 -14.65
C GLU A 531 -19.16 21.26 -16.16
N ASN A 532 -18.17 20.46 -16.59
CA ASN A 532 -17.96 20.12 -18.00
C ASN A 532 -18.16 18.61 -18.21
N ILE A 533 -19.15 18.24 -19.02
CA ILE A 533 -19.50 16.85 -19.33
C ILE A 533 -19.33 16.62 -20.83
N GLU A 534 -18.31 15.83 -21.21
CA GLU A 534 -17.96 15.57 -22.62
C GLU A 534 -18.92 14.59 -23.33
N HIS A 535 -19.84 13.95 -22.60
CA HIS A 535 -20.82 13.04 -23.17
C HIS A 535 -22.18 13.24 -22.48
N ASP A 536 -22.59 12.34 -21.58
CA ASP A 536 -23.94 12.38 -20.99
C ASP A 536 -23.93 12.89 -19.55
N GLN A 537 -24.71 13.95 -19.27
CA GLN A 537 -25.09 14.31 -17.89
C GLN A 537 -26.45 13.69 -17.55
N LYS A 538 -26.51 12.88 -16.49
CA LYS A 538 -27.74 12.23 -16.02
C LYS A 538 -28.01 12.61 -14.57
N ILE A 539 -29.15 13.26 -14.31
CA ILE A 539 -29.58 13.65 -12.96
C ILE A 539 -30.89 12.95 -12.63
N ARG A 540 -30.87 12.11 -11.58
CA ARG A 540 -32.06 11.45 -11.04
C ARG A 540 -32.28 11.88 -9.59
N VAL A 541 -33.40 12.53 -9.33
CA VAL A 541 -33.80 12.96 -7.98
C VAL A 541 -34.97 12.11 -7.50
N GLY A 542 -34.77 11.37 -6.40
CA GLY A 542 -35.76 10.41 -5.91
C GLY A 542 -36.99 11.01 -5.22
N ASN A 543 -36.93 12.28 -4.83
CA ASN A 543 -38.02 13.03 -4.21
C ASN A 543 -38.16 14.40 -4.89
N GLN A 544 -37.66 15.48 -4.28
CA GLN A 544 -37.80 16.83 -4.79
C GLN A 544 -36.45 17.41 -5.22
N ARG A 545 -36.44 18.06 -6.39
CA ARG A 545 -35.37 18.97 -6.81
C ARG A 545 -35.86 20.40 -6.57
N HIS A 546 -35.05 21.20 -5.88
CA HIS A 546 -35.33 22.62 -5.65
C HIS A 546 -34.16 23.45 -6.19
N ASP A 547 -34.40 24.16 -7.28
CA ASP A 547 -33.42 25.09 -7.85
C ASP A 547 -33.85 26.51 -7.50
N ARG A 548 -32.99 27.24 -6.78
CA ARG A 548 -33.16 28.66 -6.52
C ARG A 548 -32.01 29.41 -7.17
N VAL A 549 -32.33 30.22 -8.18
CA VAL A 549 -31.37 31.09 -8.86
C VAL A 549 -31.78 32.53 -8.60
N GLU A 550 -30.92 33.30 -7.94
CA GLU A 550 -31.18 34.70 -7.63
C GLU A 550 -30.84 35.64 -8.80
N GLY A 551 -29.98 35.17 -9.72
CA GLY A 551 -29.65 35.83 -10.97
C GLY A 551 -30.40 35.25 -12.16
N SER A 552 -29.80 35.38 -13.34
CA SER A 552 -30.36 34.87 -14.59
C SER A 552 -30.03 33.40 -14.82
N VAL A 553 -30.94 32.67 -15.46
CA VAL A 553 -30.68 31.36 -16.06
C VAL A 553 -30.62 31.52 -17.58
N TYR A 554 -29.55 31.05 -18.19
CA TYR A 554 -29.39 30.96 -19.65
C TYR A 554 -29.20 29.51 -20.05
N SER A 555 -29.83 29.07 -21.13
CA SER A 555 -29.67 27.72 -21.67
C SER A 555 -29.68 27.78 -23.19
N GLU A 556 -28.69 27.16 -23.82
CA GLU A 556 -28.56 27.02 -25.26
C GLU A 556 -28.42 25.54 -25.58
N PHE A 557 -29.34 25.01 -26.37
CA PHE A 557 -29.35 23.60 -26.78
C PHE A 557 -29.05 23.55 -28.28
N LEU A 558 -27.86 23.04 -28.63
CA LEU A 558 -27.42 22.90 -30.03
C LEU A 558 -27.95 21.63 -30.71
N GLY A 559 -28.61 20.75 -29.95
CA GLY A 559 -29.24 19.51 -30.41
C GLY A 559 -30.71 19.42 -30.01
N GLU A 560 -31.27 18.21 -30.06
CA GLU A 560 -32.68 17.97 -29.74
C GLU A 560 -32.91 17.94 -28.22
N GLN A 561 -33.96 18.62 -27.76
CA GLN A 561 -34.40 18.60 -26.36
C GLN A 561 -35.70 17.81 -26.24
N HIS A 562 -35.65 16.67 -25.54
CA HIS A 562 -36.84 15.87 -25.21
C HIS A 562 -37.26 16.13 -23.77
N HIS A 563 -38.54 16.48 -23.56
CA HIS A 563 -39.12 16.68 -22.24
C HIS A 563 -40.42 15.90 -22.11
N THR A 564 -40.40 14.83 -21.32
CA THR A 564 -41.56 13.98 -21.05
C THR A 564 -41.95 14.10 -19.58
N LEU A 565 -43.18 14.56 -19.33
CA LEU A 565 -43.75 14.68 -17.99
C LEU A 565 -44.89 13.67 -17.85
N HIS A 566 -44.84 12.81 -16.84
CA HIS A 566 -45.84 11.74 -16.63
C HIS A 566 -47.05 12.17 -15.78
N LYS A 567 -46.99 13.36 -15.17
CA LYS A 567 -48.08 13.98 -14.39
C LYS A 567 -48.29 15.43 -14.85
N ASP A 568 -49.13 16.19 -14.16
CA ASP A 568 -49.41 17.57 -14.52
C ASP A 568 -48.15 18.43 -14.60
N ARG A 569 -47.95 19.08 -15.76
CA ARG A 569 -47.07 20.25 -15.86
C ARG A 569 -47.86 21.45 -15.36
N LYS A 570 -47.81 21.73 -14.06
CA LYS A 570 -48.41 22.95 -13.50
C LYS A 570 -47.43 24.11 -13.66
N THR A 571 -47.70 24.98 -14.63
CA THR A 571 -46.94 26.21 -14.85
C THR A 571 -47.79 27.37 -14.39
N GLU A 572 -47.38 28.08 -13.33
CA GLU A 572 -48.02 29.33 -12.91
C GLU A 572 -47.16 30.49 -13.40
N LEU A 573 -47.64 31.19 -14.44
CA LEU A 573 -47.07 32.42 -14.94
C LEU A 573 -47.82 33.58 -14.29
N LYS A 574 -47.11 34.42 -13.51
CA LYS A 574 -47.71 35.56 -12.81
C LYS A 574 -47.81 36.83 -13.67
N LEU A 575 -47.28 36.80 -14.90
CA LEU A 575 -47.20 37.89 -15.88
C LEU A 575 -47.42 37.32 -17.32
N ASP A 576 -46.92 37.95 -18.38
CA ASP A 576 -47.19 37.58 -19.78
C ASP A 576 -46.39 36.35 -20.28
N ASP A 577 -47.03 35.53 -21.15
CA ASP A 577 -46.41 34.44 -21.91
C ASP A 577 -46.41 34.78 -23.42
N HIS A 578 -45.24 34.78 -24.06
CA HIS A 578 -45.07 35.16 -25.47
C HIS A 578 -44.37 34.03 -26.25
N LEU A 579 -45.07 33.42 -27.21
CA LEU A 579 -44.53 32.43 -28.14
C LEU A 579 -44.46 33.00 -29.57
N THR A 580 -43.27 33.06 -30.16
CA THR A 580 -43.05 33.41 -31.58
C THR A 580 -42.39 32.25 -32.31
N VAL A 581 -42.99 31.76 -33.39
CA VAL A 581 -42.45 30.66 -34.21
C VAL A 581 -42.05 31.22 -35.58
N GLY A 582 -40.78 31.04 -35.97
CA GLY A 582 -40.18 31.66 -37.16
C GLY A 582 -40.37 30.92 -38.49
N ASN A 583 -40.91 29.68 -38.49
CA ASN A 583 -41.11 28.91 -39.73
C ASN A 583 -42.43 28.11 -39.68
N GLU A 584 -42.45 26.89 -39.14
CA GLU A 584 -43.66 26.06 -39.05
C GLU A 584 -43.87 25.54 -37.61
N GLN A 585 -45.13 25.46 -37.19
CA GLN A 585 -45.54 24.82 -35.95
C GLN A 585 -46.48 23.65 -36.28
N HIS A 586 -46.04 22.41 -36.05
CA HIS A 586 -46.87 21.22 -36.21
C HIS A 586 -47.36 20.72 -34.85
N ILE A 587 -48.67 20.58 -34.68
CA ILE A 587 -49.29 20.05 -33.45
C ILE A 587 -50.22 18.89 -33.84
N ARG A 588 -49.85 17.65 -33.48
CA ARG A 588 -50.66 16.44 -33.67
C ARG A 588 -51.15 15.94 -32.31
N ILE A 589 -52.45 15.71 -32.18
CA ILE A 589 -53.09 15.35 -30.90
C ILE A 589 -53.89 14.06 -31.10
N GLY A 590 -53.68 13.08 -30.21
CA GLY A 590 -54.23 11.72 -30.34
C GLY A 590 -55.66 11.53 -29.80
N SER A 591 -56.17 12.45 -29.00
CA SER A 591 -57.54 12.42 -28.46
C SER A 591 -58.24 13.77 -28.67
N ASN A 592 -58.24 14.66 -27.67
CA ASN A 592 -58.93 15.94 -27.75
C ASN A 592 -57.96 17.11 -27.50
N ARG A 593 -58.07 18.18 -28.30
CA ARG A 593 -57.53 19.50 -27.95
C ARG A 593 -58.64 20.34 -27.36
N LEU A 594 -58.63 20.57 -26.05
CA LEU A 594 -59.54 21.49 -25.38
C LEU A 594 -58.81 22.83 -25.19
N VAL A 595 -59.39 23.90 -25.72
CA VAL A 595 -58.87 25.27 -25.53
C VAL A 595 -60.02 26.09 -24.96
N GLU A 596 -59.88 26.53 -23.72
CA GLU A 596 -60.79 27.47 -23.06
C GLU A 596 -60.08 28.81 -22.97
N ALA A 597 -60.73 29.88 -23.45
CA ALA A 597 -60.24 31.24 -23.29
C ALA A 597 -61.34 32.09 -22.66
N GLY A 598 -61.01 32.85 -21.62
CA GLY A 598 -61.98 33.66 -20.89
C GLY A 598 -62.55 34.86 -21.68
N GLN A 599 -61.98 35.22 -22.84
CA GLN A 599 -62.46 36.35 -23.64
C GLN A 599 -62.55 36.05 -25.15
N GLU A 600 -61.48 35.58 -25.80
CA GLU A 600 -61.46 35.36 -27.26
C GLU A 600 -60.45 34.26 -27.66
N ILE A 601 -60.81 33.41 -28.63
CA ILE A 601 -59.87 32.60 -29.41
C ILE A 601 -59.92 33.11 -30.85
N HIS A 602 -58.86 33.77 -31.32
CA HIS A 602 -58.78 34.35 -32.66
C HIS A 602 -57.85 33.51 -33.56
N LEU A 603 -58.43 32.79 -34.54
CA LEU A 603 -57.70 32.04 -35.56
C LEU A 603 -57.75 32.80 -36.89
N LYS A 604 -56.59 33.33 -37.35
CA LYS A 604 -56.48 34.10 -38.60
C LYS A 604 -55.42 33.51 -39.51
N ALA A 605 -55.79 33.18 -40.75
CA ALA A 605 -54.87 32.75 -41.80
C ALA A 605 -54.81 33.79 -42.93
N GLY A 606 -53.61 34.04 -43.48
CA GLY A 606 -53.41 35.06 -44.52
C GLY A 606 -53.99 34.70 -45.90
N GLN A 607 -54.15 33.40 -46.22
CA GLN A 607 -54.67 32.94 -47.52
C GLN A 607 -55.78 31.90 -47.40
N LYS A 608 -55.60 30.84 -46.61
CA LYS A 608 -56.56 29.73 -46.48
C LYS A 608 -56.57 29.23 -45.03
N LEU A 609 -57.77 29.06 -44.48
CA LEU A 609 -58.00 28.27 -43.27
C LEU A 609 -58.84 27.06 -43.67
N VAL A 610 -58.39 25.85 -43.37
CA VAL A 610 -59.12 24.60 -43.64
C VAL A 610 -59.46 23.97 -42.30
N ILE A 611 -60.74 23.72 -42.06
CA ILE A 611 -61.24 22.97 -40.90
C ILE A 611 -62.01 21.79 -41.46
N GLU A 612 -61.44 20.60 -41.38
CA GLU A 612 -62.01 19.35 -41.87
C GLU A 612 -62.39 18.46 -40.69
N ALA A 613 -63.56 17.84 -40.76
CA ALA A 613 -64.02 16.85 -39.80
C ALA A 613 -64.47 15.59 -40.55
N GLY A 614 -64.10 14.41 -40.06
CA GLY A 614 -64.33 13.15 -40.78
C GLY A 614 -65.80 12.73 -40.87
N MET A 615 -66.59 12.98 -39.81
CA MET A 615 -67.98 12.53 -39.76
C MET A 615 -68.99 13.63 -39.47
N GLU A 616 -68.64 14.64 -38.70
CA GLU A 616 -69.54 15.72 -38.33
C GLU A 616 -68.74 16.99 -38.00
N LEU A 617 -69.18 18.15 -38.49
CA LEU A 617 -68.72 19.46 -38.01
C LEU A 617 -69.93 20.24 -37.49
N THR A 618 -69.94 20.55 -36.20
CA THR A 618 -71.02 21.31 -35.54
C THR A 618 -70.48 22.63 -34.97
N LEU A 619 -71.09 23.74 -35.37
CA LEU A 619 -70.85 25.08 -34.83
C LEU A 619 -72.07 25.51 -34.04
N GLN A 620 -71.96 25.66 -32.72
CA GLN A 620 -73.08 26.02 -31.84
C GLN A 620 -72.80 27.33 -31.10
N ALA A 621 -73.79 28.21 -31.05
CA ALA A 621 -73.73 29.45 -30.28
C ALA A 621 -75.14 29.83 -29.80
N GLY A 622 -75.30 30.09 -28.50
CA GLY A 622 -76.54 30.60 -27.91
C GLY A 622 -77.80 29.77 -28.22
N GLY A 623 -77.66 28.43 -28.29
CA GLY A 623 -78.76 27.51 -28.60
C GLY A 623 -79.08 27.34 -30.09
N SER A 624 -78.42 28.06 -31.00
CA SER A 624 -78.48 27.83 -32.45
C SER A 624 -77.28 27.00 -32.90
N PHE A 625 -77.44 26.17 -33.93
CA PHE A 625 -76.33 25.38 -34.48
C PHE A 625 -76.36 25.26 -36.01
N ILE A 626 -75.17 25.08 -36.58
CA ILE A 626 -74.93 24.63 -37.95
C ILE A 626 -74.20 23.31 -37.85
N LYS A 627 -74.81 22.24 -38.35
CA LYS A 627 -74.23 20.89 -38.38
C LYS A 627 -74.05 20.46 -39.83
N LEU A 628 -72.84 20.03 -40.18
CA LEU A 628 -72.50 19.44 -41.47
C LEU A 628 -72.17 17.96 -41.27
N ASP A 629 -72.89 17.09 -41.97
CA ASP A 629 -72.70 15.63 -41.94
C ASP A 629 -72.93 15.02 -43.34
N PRO A 630 -72.73 13.70 -43.56
CA PRO A 630 -72.94 13.07 -44.86
C PRO A 630 -74.38 13.17 -45.40
N GLY A 631 -75.36 13.53 -44.56
CA GLY A 631 -76.76 13.73 -44.92
C GLY A 631 -77.11 15.16 -45.37
N GLY A 632 -76.22 16.14 -45.14
CA GLY A 632 -76.37 17.52 -45.64
C GLY A 632 -76.01 18.61 -44.61
N ILE A 633 -76.49 19.84 -44.85
CA ILE A 633 -76.31 20.97 -43.94
C ILE A 633 -77.60 21.17 -43.13
N THR A 634 -77.54 20.96 -41.82
CA THR A 634 -78.65 21.24 -40.89
C THR A 634 -78.39 22.56 -40.18
N VAL A 635 -79.32 23.51 -40.31
CA VAL A 635 -79.28 24.80 -39.60
C VAL A 635 -80.51 24.89 -38.70
N SER A 636 -80.31 25.10 -37.41
CA SER A 636 -81.38 25.23 -36.42
C SER A 636 -81.20 26.49 -35.57
N GLY A 637 -82.22 27.33 -35.52
CA GLY A 637 -82.27 28.58 -34.76
C GLY A 637 -83.53 29.38 -35.07
N PRO A 638 -83.95 30.34 -34.21
CA PRO A 638 -85.21 31.06 -34.36
C PRO A 638 -85.30 31.95 -35.62
N LEU A 639 -84.17 32.28 -36.27
CA LEU A 639 -84.13 33.00 -37.56
C LEU A 639 -82.80 32.72 -38.31
N ALA A 640 -82.87 32.18 -39.54
CA ALA A 640 -81.69 31.97 -40.39
C ALA A 640 -81.59 33.06 -41.49
N LYS A 641 -80.66 34.01 -41.32
CA LYS A 641 -80.41 35.10 -42.29
C LYS A 641 -79.37 34.67 -43.33
N LEU A 642 -79.81 34.03 -44.40
CA LEU A 642 -78.96 33.68 -45.55
C LEU A 642 -78.95 34.87 -46.53
N ASN A 643 -77.76 35.41 -46.84
CA ASN A 643 -77.56 36.59 -47.71
C ASN A 643 -78.17 37.92 -47.24
N ALA A 644 -78.57 38.05 -45.97
CA ALA A 644 -79.00 39.34 -45.41
C ALA A 644 -77.81 40.03 -44.72
N GLY A 645 -77.34 41.15 -45.28
CA GLY A 645 -76.10 41.83 -44.90
C GLY A 645 -75.89 42.02 -43.40
N GLY A 646 -74.74 41.53 -42.91
CA GLY A 646 -74.18 41.77 -41.59
C GLY A 646 -72.65 41.85 -41.69
N ALA A 647 -72.02 42.70 -40.88
CA ALA A 647 -70.56 42.81 -40.83
C ALA A 647 -69.98 41.77 -39.83
N PRO A 648 -68.84 41.14 -40.13
CA PRO A 648 -68.19 40.22 -39.21
C PRO A 648 -67.67 40.96 -37.97
N GLY A 649 -67.63 40.27 -36.82
CA GLY A 649 -66.94 40.75 -35.62
C GLY A 649 -65.44 40.96 -35.91
N LYS A 650 -64.84 42.02 -35.39
CA LYS A 650 -63.40 42.28 -35.49
C LYS A 650 -62.69 41.62 -34.31
N GLY A 651 -61.83 40.65 -34.59
CA GLY A 651 -60.97 40.08 -33.57
C GLY A 651 -59.84 41.02 -33.14
N SER A 652 -59.33 40.84 -31.93
CA SER A 652 -58.20 41.62 -31.41
C SER A 652 -56.92 41.42 -32.27
N GLY A 653 -56.16 42.50 -32.49
CA GLY A 653 -54.95 42.50 -33.33
C GLY A 653 -53.69 42.12 -32.54
N LEU A 654 -52.74 41.44 -33.20
CA LEU A 654 -51.48 40.99 -32.61
C LEU A 654 -50.62 42.19 -32.14
N LYS A 655 -50.23 42.22 -30.86
CA LYS A 655 -49.22 43.15 -30.30
C LYS A 655 -48.18 42.34 -29.50
N ALA A 656 -47.22 41.74 -30.20
CA ALA A 656 -46.06 41.15 -29.56
C ALA A 656 -45.07 42.27 -29.19
N LEU A 657 -44.57 42.27 -27.94
CA LEU A 657 -43.49 43.17 -27.51
C LEU A 657 -42.14 42.52 -27.87
N GLY A 658 -41.27 43.28 -28.54
CA GLY A 658 -39.90 42.84 -28.85
C GLY A 658 -38.99 42.88 -27.61
N PRO A 659 -37.94 42.04 -27.54
CA PRO A 659 -37.05 42.00 -26.39
C PRO A 659 -36.29 43.34 -26.23
N TRP A 660 -36.23 43.85 -25.01
CA TRP A 660 -35.39 44.99 -24.65
C TRP A 660 -33.98 44.51 -24.28
N LEU A 661 -32.95 45.20 -24.79
CA LEU A 661 -31.58 45.13 -24.26
C LEU A 661 -31.54 45.80 -22.88
N PRO A 662 -31.18 45.11 -21.78
CA PRO A 662 -31.11 45.75 -20.47
C PRO A 662 -29.83 46.58 -20.34
N ALA A 663 -30.00 47.89 -20.14
CA ALA A 663 -29.02 48.72 -19.45
C ALA A 663 -29.09 48.44 -17.93
N SER A 664 -27.94 48.44 -17.29
CA SER A 664 -27.71 48.15 -15.88
C SER A 664 -28.34 49.16 -14.90
N ALA A 665 -28.91 48.67 -13.80
CA ALA A 665 -28.90 49.28 -12.46
C ALA A 665 -29.40 48.20 -11.46
N ALA A 666 -28.57 47.54 -10.64
CA ALA A 666 -27.83 48.01 -9.46
C ALA A 666 -28.68 48.26 -8.20
N LEU A 667 -28.32 47.49 -7.16
CA LEU A 667 -28.37 47.74 -5.70
C LEU A 667 -29.61 47.31 -4.87
N ALA A 668 -29.42 46.24 -4.09
CA ALA A 668 -29.54 46.26 -2.62
C ALA A 668 -28.79 45.07 -1.97
N MET A 669 -28.06 45.34 -0.89
CA MET A 669 -27.04 44.50 -0.24
C MET A 669 -27.56 43.46 0.78
N ALA A 670 -26.68 42.50 1.07
CA ALA A 670 -26.72 41.45 2.10
C ALA A 670 -26.92 41.93 3.55
N GLY A 671 -27.43 41.03 4.40
CA GLY A 671 -27.46 41.13 5.86
C GLY A 671 -27.09 39.81 6.56
N ASN A 672 -26.22 39.90 7.57
CA ASN A 672 -25.44 38.82 8.20
C ASN A 672 -26.16 37.90 9.21
N ARG A 673 -25.47 36.79 9.53
CA ARG A 673 -25.57 35.85 10.69
C ARG A 673 -25.30 36.55 12.05
N LEU A 674 -25.64 36.09 13.27
CA LEU A 674 -25.99 34.80 13.89
C LEU A 674 -26.55 35.07 15.31
N ASN A 675 -27.38 34.19 15.89
CA ASN A 675 -27.13 33.56 17.21
C ASN A 675 -28.20 32.53 17.62
N THR A 676 -27.74 31.51 18.34
CA THR A 676 -28.42 30.34 18.88
C THR A 676 -28.79 30.50 20.37
N ALA A 677 -29.90 29.87 20.80
CA ALA A 677 -29.99 29.00 21.99
C ALA A 677 -31.37 28.30 22.06
N GLN A 678 -31.38 27.00 22.37
CA GLN A 678 -32.55 26.10 22.60
C GLN A 678 -33.09 26.21 24.05
N PRO A 679 -33.98 25.35 24.65
CA PRO A 679 -34.81 24.24 24.13
C PRO A 679 -36.27 24.10 24.70
N SER A 680 -37.03 23.20 24.05
CA SER A 680 -38.03 22.25 24.59
C SER A 680 -39.55 22.56 24.56
N ALA A 681 -40.26 21.43 24.47
CA ALA A 681 -41.63 21.15 24.91
C ALA A 681 -42.79 21.32 23.90
N LEU A 682 -43.00 20.25 23.14
CA LEU A 682 -44.25 19.48 23.08
C LEU A 682 -45.33 19.92 24.11
N ALA A 683 -46.19 20.88 23.74
CA ALA A 683 -47.52 21.06 24.33
C ALA A 683 -48.30 22.14 23.54
N LYS A 684 -49.30 21.68 22.77
CA LYS A 684 -50.39 22.42 22.08
C LYS A 684 -50.31 22.39 20.56
N ARG A 685 -50.85 21.32 19.98
CA ARG A 685 -51.91 21.38 18.94
C ARG A 685 -52.39 19.96 18.60
N LEU A 686 -52.92 19.30 19.62
CA LEU A 686 -53.84 18.17 19.49
C LEU A 686 -55.00 18.45 20.45
N GLN A 687 -56.04 19.13 19.95
CA GLN A 687 -57.42 18.99 20.44
C GLN A 687 -58.37 19.73 19.50
N GLU A 688 -59.52 19.09 19.24
CA GLU A 688 -60.66 19.47 18.39
C GLU A 688 -60.50 19.04 16.91
N ALA A 689 -61.23 18.05 16.39
CA ALA A 689 -62.41 17.36 16.89
C ALA A 689 -62.57 15.97 16.24
N ALA A 690 -63.12 15.04 17.02
CA ALA A 690 -63.72 13.79 16.57
C ALA A 690 -65.20 13.78 17.03
N GLU A 691 -66.03 13.08 16.26
CA GLU A 691 -67.24 12.32 16.63
C GLU A 691 -68.63 12.71 16.03
N LEU A 692 -69.26 11.64 15.50
CA LEU A 692 -70.69 11.29 15.23
C LEU A 692 -71.23 11.57 13.81
N GLU A 693 -71.40 10.54 12.95
CA GLU A 693 -72.52 9.54 12.80
C GLU A 693 -73.69 10.14 11.96
N GLU A 694 -74.34 9.53 10.95
CA GLU A 694 -74.79 8.14 10.67
C GLU A 694 -75.24 7.96 9.18
N GLU A 695 -75.08 6.72 8.67
CA GLU A 695 -75.93 5.86 7.80
C GLU A 695 -76.52 6.22 6.41
N GLU A 696 -76.32 5.27 5.48
CA GLU A 696 -77.26 4.50 4.60
C GLU A 696 -76.56 4.16 3.25
N GLU A 697 -75.95 2.96 3.13
CA GLU A 697 -76.48 1.73 2.50
C GLU A 697 -76.82 1.84 0.99
N GLU A 698 -76.05 1.16 0.13
CA GLU A 698 -76.55 0.04 -0.70
C GLU A 698 -75.40 -0.66 -1.45
N GLU A 699 -75.56 -1.97 -1.58
CA GLU A 699 -74.66 -3.00 -2.11
C GLU A 699 -74.29 -2.79 -3.59
N GLU A 700 -73.11 -3.26 -4.02
CA GLU A 700 -72.98 -4.22 -5.13
C GLU A 700 -71.52 -4.59 -5.48
N LEU A 701 -71.27 -5.91 -5.41
CA LEU A 701 -70.45 -6.73 -6.32
C LEU A 701 -68.91 -6.65 -6.25
N GLU A 702 -68.36 -7.74 -5.70
CA GLU A 702 -67.01 -8.27 -5.90
C GLU A 702 -66.53 -8.08 -7.36
N ALA A 703 -65.48 -7.27 -7.54
CA ALA A 703 -64.60 -7.38 -8.68
C ALA A 703 -63.38 -8.19 -8.24
N THR A 704 -63.38 -9.48 -8.60
CA THR A 704 -62.19 -10.33 -8.54
C THR A 704 -61.03 -9.62 -9.24
N GLU A 705 -59.99 -9.23 -8.48
CA GLU A 705 -58.75 -8.71 -9.05
C GLU A 705 -58.07 -9.80 -9.88
N THR A 706 -58.20 -9.71 -11.21
CA THR A 706 -57.49 -10.58 -12.14
C THR A 706 -56.03 -10.11 -12.24
N GLY A 707 -55.19 -10.55 -11.32
CA GLY A 707 -53.74 -10.31 -11.31
C GLY A 707 -52.92 -11.59 -11.23
N ILE A 708 -51.65 -11.54 -11.62
CA ILE A 708 -50.74 -12.70 -11.64
C ILE A 708 -49.73 -12.68 -10.49
N THR A 709 -49.20 -13.86 -10.16
CA THR A 709 -47.95 -13.97 -9.38
C THR A 709 -46.75 -13.96 -10.33
N LEU A 710 -45.85 -12.98 -10.17
CA LEU A 710 -44.59 -12.92 -10.93
C LEU A 710 -43.46 -13.59 -10.13
N ARG A 711 -42.93 -14.67 -10.68
CA ARG A 711 -41.77 -15.39 -10.14
C ARG A 711 -40.47 -14.84 -10.68
N ILE A 712 -39.52 -14.55 -9.80
CA ILE A 712 -38.23 -13.94 -10.14
C ILE A 712 -37.11 -14.89 -9.71
N GLY A 713 -36.45 -15.52 -10.68
CA GLY A 713 -35.26 -16.34 -10.47
C GLY A 713 -34.03 -15.45 -10.37
N LEU A 714 -33.32 -15.46 -9.24
CA LEU A 714 -32.09 -14.71 -9.02
C LEU A 714 -30.89 -15.64 -8.87
N PHE A 715 -29.86 -15.38 -9.66
CA PHE A 715 -28.71 -16.27 -9.80
C PHE A 715 -27.41 -15.53 -9.50
N PHE A 716 -26.88 -15.67 -8.28
CA PHE A 716 -25.64 -15.04 -7.83
C PHE A 716 -24.43 -15.95 -8.04
N ASP A 717 -23.58 -15.63 -9.01
CA ASP A 717 -22.47 -16.51 -9.39
C ASP A 717 -21.26 -16.44 -8.42
N GLY A 718 -20.38 -17.44 -8.50
CA GLY A 718 -19.20 -17.61 -7.64
C GLY A 718 -18.08 -16.61 -7.89
N THR A 719 -17.11 -16.55 -6.97
CA THR A 719 -15.96 -15.64 -7.11
C THR A 719 -15.17 -15.93 -8.38
N GLY A 720 -14.92 -14.93 -9.22
CA GLY A 720 -14.22 -15.13 -10.48
C GLY A 720 -15.06 -15.83 -11.57
N ASN A 721 -16.33 -16.19 -11.31
CA ASN A 721 -17.22 -16.72 -12.35
C ASN A 721 -17.94 -15.57 -13.07
N ASN A 722 -18.11 -15.69 -14.38
CA ASN A 722 -18.83 -14.71 -15.19
C ASN A 722 -19.27 -15.38 -16.49
N LEU A 723 -20.57 -15.57 -16.66
CA LEU A 723 -21.14 -16.23 -17.84
C LEU A 723 -20.72 -15.56 -19.16
N GLY A 724 -20.71 -14.22 -19.21
CA GLY A 724 -20.29 -13.45 -20.38
C GLY A 724 -18.82 -13.67 -20.76
N ASN A 725 -17.92 -13.58 -19.79
CA ASN A 725 -16.48 -13.79 -20.00
C ASN A 725 -16.17 -15.26 -20.35
N SER A 726 -16.81 -16.22 -19.67
CA SER A 726 -16.66 -17.65 -19.98
C SER A 726 -17.21 -18.02 -21.36
N ALA A 727 -18.33 -17.42 -21.80
CA ALA A 727 -18.89 -17.62 -23.13
C ALA A 727 -17.98 -17.05 -24.23
N LEU A 728 -17.40 -15.85 -24.01
CA LEU A 728 -16.40 -15.26 -24.92
C LEU A 728 -15.20 -16.19 -25.10
N THR A 729 -14.74 -16.81 -24.01
CA THR A 729 -13.65 -17.79 -24.05
C THR A 729 -14.04 -19.07 -24.76
N ALA A 730 -15.23 -19.63 -24.48
CA ALA A 730 -15.68 -20.83 -25.16
C ALA A 730 -15.75 -20.61 -26.69
N GLN A 731 -16.05 -19.38 -27.12
CA GLN A 731 -15.92 -18.98 -28.52
C GLN A 731 -14.46 -18.94 -29.02
N CYS A 732 -13.51 -18.44 -28.22
CA CYS A 732 -12.07 -18.51 -28.53
C CYS A 732 -11.50 -19.95 -28.59
N GLN A 733 -12.15 -20.92 -27.95
CA GLN A 733 -11.73 -22.34 -27.90
C GLN A 733 -12.39 -23.24 -28.94
N ARG A 734 -13.37 -22.73 -29.73
CA ARG A 734 -13.96 -23.53 -30.80
C ARG A 734 -12.93 -23.76 -31.91
N ASP A 735 -12.51 -25.01 -32.05
CA ASP A 735 -11.62 -25.51 -33.10
C ASP A 735 -12.26 -25.35 -34.47
N ASP A 736 -12.01 -24.24 -35.14
CA ASP A 736 -12.36 -24.11 -36.55
C ASP A 736 -11.23 -23.42 -37.32
N ARG A 737 -10.14 -24.17 -37.52
CA ARG A 737 -9.12 -23.86 -38.53
C ARG A 737 -9.70 -23.85 -39.95
N GLU A 738 -10.91 -24.37 -40.15
CA GLU A 738 -11.60 -24.45 -41.45
C GLU A 738 -12.55 -23.26 -41.75
N LEU A 739 -12.93 -22.46 -40.74
CA LEU A 739 -13.88 -21.34 -40.93
C LEU A 739 -13.24 -19.99 -41.27
N TYR A 740 -11.94 -19.83 -41.02
CA TYR A 740 -11.25 -18.55 -41.15
C TYR A 740 -10.04 -18.67 -42.08
N ASP A 741 -9.87 -17.70 -43.00
CA ASP A 741 -8.62 -17.55 -43.74
C ASP A 741 -7.44 -17.26 -42.79
N ALA A 742 -6.21 -17.47 -43.26
CA ALA A 742 -5.01 -17.34 -42.43
C ALA A 742 -4.88 -15.97 -41.73
N GLN A 743 -5.38 -14.89 -42.34
CA GLN A 743 -5.31 -13.54 -41.80
C GLN A 743 -6.36 -13.32 -40.71
N SER A 744 -7.57 -13.82 -40.93
CA SER A 744 -8.66 -13.80 -39.96
C SER A 744 -8.36 -14.67 -38.72
N PHE A 745 -7.69 -15.81 -38.93
CA PHE A 745 -7.22 -16.69 -37.87
C PHE A 745 -6.16 -16.01 -36.99
N ASP A 746 -5.15 -15.36 -37.58
CA ASP A 746 -4.13 -14.61 -36.84
C ASP A 746 -4.74 -13.45 -36.02
N SER A 747 -5.76 -12.78 -36.56
CA SER A 747 -6.52 -11.73 -35.85
C SER A 747 -7.28 -12.29 -34.64
N LEU A 748 -7.88 -13.48 -34.77
CA LEU A 748 -8.56 -14.17 -33.67
C LEU A 748 -7.55 -14.56 -32.56
N VAL A 749 -6.38 -15.09 -32.94
CA VAL A 749 -5.30 -15.43 -31.99
C VAL A 749 -4.85 -14.18 -31.23
N GLU A 750 -4.64 -13.06 -31.92
CA GLU A 750 -4.23 -11.81 -31.29
C GLU A 750 -5.34 -11.19 -30.41
N HIS A 751 -6.61 -11.39 -30.77
CA HIS A 751 -7.75 -11.02 -29.93
C HIS A 751 -7.78 -11.83 -28.64
N CYS A 752 -7.64 -13.16 -28.72
CA CYS A 752 -7.71 -14.05 -27.55
C CYS A 752 -6.50 -13.87 -26.60
N LYS A 753 -5.30 -13.52 -27.10
CA LYS A 753 -4.15 -13.17 -26.24
C LYS A 753 -4.44 -12.02 -25.27
N ARG A 754 -5.29 -11.05 -25.63
CA ARG A 754 -5.61 -9.89 -24.79
C ARG A 754 -6.30 -10.27 -23.48
N TYR A 755 -6.92 -11.44 -23.43
CA TYR A 755 -7.58 -11.98 -22.22
C TYR A 755 -6.69 -12.96 -21.43
N GLY A 756 -5.45 -13.19 -21.86
CA GLY A 756 -4.43 -13.93 -21.11
C GLY A 756 -4.22 -15.39 -21.51
N PHE A 757 -4.80 -15.84 -22.63
CA PHE A 757 -4.50 -17.15 -23.22
C PHE A 757 -3.06 -17.21 -23.71
N LYS A 758 -2.34 -18.29 -23.38
CA LYS A 758 -0.95 -18.51 -23.79
C LYS A 758 -0.81 -19.87 -24.46
N ASP A 759 0.14 -19.93 -25.41
CA ASP A 759 0.65 -21.15 -26.03
C ASP A 759 -0.43 -21.99 -26.75
N MET A 760 -0.55 -21.79 -28.06
CA MET A 760 -1.43 -22.57 -28.93
C MET A 760 -0.65 -23.77 -29.48
N SER A 761 -1.20 -24.98 -29.32
CA SER A 761 -0.62 -26.22 -29.85
C SER A 761 -0.64 -26.23 -31.38
N PRO A 762 0.18 -27.08 -32.04
CA PRO A 762 0.16 -27.24 -33.50
C PRO A 762 -1.22 -27.59 -34.09
N GLU A 763 -2.08 -28.19 -33.27
CA GLU A 763 -3.47 -28.58 -33.57
C GLU A 763 -4.45 -27.39 -33.48
N GLY A 764 -4.04 -26.22 -32.98
CA GLY A 764 -4.86 -25.01 -32.91
C GLY A 764 -5.52 -24.75 -31.55
N LEU A 765 -5.19 -25.54 -30.53
CA LEU A 765 -5.79 -25.48 -29.20
C LEU A 765 -4.91 -24.69 -28.22
N PHE A 766 -5.47 -23.81 -27.39
CA PHE A 766 -4.72 -23.16 -26.31
C PHE A 766 -4.40 -24.16 -25.19
N GLU A 767 -3.11 -24.45 -24.97
CA GLU A 767 -2.65 -25.42 -23.96
C GLU A 767 -2.79 -24.85 -22.54
N THR A 768 -2.73 -23.53 -22.39
CA THR A 768 -2.89 -22.85 -21.11
C THR A 768 -3.90 -21.71 -21.21
N ALA A 769 -5.04 -21.87 -20.53
CA ALA A 769 -5.99 -20.78 -20.37
C ALA A 769 -5.67 -19.95 -19.11
N PRO A 770 -6.07 -18.65 -19.09
CA PRO A 770 -5.67 -17.70 -18.07
C PRO A 770 -6.17 -18.07 -16.67
N ASP A 771 -5.48 -17.61 -15.64
CA ASP A 771 -5.87 -17.74 -14.23
C ASP A 771 -6.74 -16.54 -13.81
N ASN A 772 -7.90 -16.39 -14.46
CA ASN A 772 -8.88 -15.32 -14.26
C ASN A 772 -10.28 -15.77 -14.75
N SER A 773 -11.29 -14.89 -14.71
CA SER A 773 -12.67 -15.23 -15.10
C SER A 773 -12.84 -15.67 -16.55
N TYR A 774 -11.97 -15.23 -17.45
CA TYR A 774 -11.94 -15.71 -18.83
C TYR A 774 -11.43 -17.15 -18.93
N GLY A 775 -10.69 -17.66 -17.93
CA GLY A 775 -10.19 -19.03 -17.94
C GLY A 775 -11.13 -20.07 -17.33
N ASN A 776 -12.28 -19.64 -16.82
CA ASN A 776 -13.26 -20.47 -16.10
C ASN A 776 -14.36 -21.01 -17.03
N ALA A 777 -14.96 -22.14 -16.66
CA ALA A 777 -16.15 -22.67 -17.32
C ALA A 777 -17.43 -22.07 -16.70
N ALA A 778 -18.60 -22.39 -17.27
CA ALA A 778 -19.89 -22.04 -16.66
C ALA A 778 -20.07 -22.75 -15.31
N SER A 779 -20.62 -22.03 -14.33
CA SER A 779 -20.99 -22.58 -13.03
C SER A 779 -22.36 -23.25 -13.05
N ASN A 780 -22.68 -24.00 -12.01
CA ASN A 780 -24.00 -24.58 -11.82
C ASN A 780 -25.09 -23.51 -11.65
N VAL A 781 -24.73 -22.33 -11.13
CA VAL A 781 -25.66 -21.19 -11.04
C VAL A 781 -26.00 -20.67 -12.43
N ALA A 782 -25.00 -20.56 -13.32
CA ALA A 782 -25.22 -20.17 -14.71
C ALA A 782 -26.05 -21.22 -15.48
N PHE A 783 -25.81 -22.51 -15.24
CA PHE A 783 -26.62 -23.57 -15.85
C PHE A 783 -28.08 -23.56 -15.38
N LEU A 784 -28.34 -23.27 -14.09
CA LEU A 784 -29.71 -23.11 -13.61
C LEU A 784 -30.37 -21.85 -14.17
N TYR A 785 -29.62 -20.76 -14.37
CA TYR A 785 -30.11 -19.58 -15.07
C TYR A 785 -30.52 -19.89 -16.51
N ASP A 786 -29.69 -20.65 -17.24
CA ASP A 786 -30.03 -21.08 -18.60
C ASP A 786 -31.32 -21.89 -18.64
N LEU A 787 -31.50 -22.84 -17.70
CA LEU A 787 -32.67 -23.71 -17.59
C LEU A 787 -33.92 -23.01 -17.04
N TYR A 788 -33.81 -21.84 -16.43
CA TYR A 788 -34.96 -21.16 -15.83
C TYR A 788 -35.85 -20.53 -16.92
N THR A 789 -37.17 -20.77 -16.82
CA THR A 789 -38.16 -20.24 -17.76
C THR A 789 -38.19 -18.71 -17.69
N ASP A 790 -38.19 -18.07 -18.87
CA ASP A 790 -38.15 -16.62 -18.99
C ASP A 790 -39.23 -16.12 -19.96
N ASN A 791 -40.24 -15.45 -19.42
CA ASN A 791 -41.36 -14.91 -20.18
C ASN A 791 -41.17 -13.44 -20.56
N THR A 792 -39.97 -12.85 -20.38
CA THR A 792 -39.71 -11.44 -20.74
C THR A 792 -39.91 -11.14 -22.22
N ALA A 793 -39.70 -12.12 -23.10
CA ALA A 793 -39.89 -12.00 -24.54
C ALA A 793 -41.26 -12.51 -25.04
N ASP A 794 -42.03 -13.19 -24.21
CA ASP A 794 -43.28 -13.85 -24.58
C ASP A 794 -44.51 -12.97 -24.35
N GLN A 795 -45.55 -13.15 -25.17
CA GLN A 795 -46.87 -12.59 -24.91
C GLN A 795 -47.71 -13.61 -24.12
N MET A 796 -48.06 -13.26 -22.89
CA MET A 796 -48.78 -14.11 -21.96
C MET A 796 -50.25 -14.30 -22.40
N PRO A 797 -50.79 -15.53 -22.34
CA PRO A 797 -52.23 -15.78 -22.48
C PRO A 797 -53.05 -14.98 -21.46
N ALA A 798 -54.24 -14.52 -21.85
CA ALA A 798 -55.09 -13.65 -21.03
C ALA A 798 -55.61 -14.30 -19.73
N ASP A 799 -55.58 -15.64 -19.62
CA ASP A 799 -55.99 -16.44 -18.47
C ASP A 799 -54.82 -16.83 -17.54
N SER A 800 -53.60 -16.40 -17.86
CA SER A 800 -52.39 -16.76 -17.12
C SER A 800 -52.44 -16.27 -15.68
N GLN A 801 -52.13 -17.15 -14.73
CA GLN A 801 -52.11 -16.84 -13.29
C GLN A 801 -50.68 -16.62 -12.74
N ARG A 802 -49.66 -17.02 -13.51
CA ARG A 802 -48.25 -16.95 -13.13
C ARG A 802 -47.40 -16.54 -14.33
N GLY A 803 -46.37 -15.72 -14.10
CA GLY A 803 -45.30 -15.43 -15.06
C GLY A 803 -43.94 -15.64 -14.39
N ALA A 804 -42.90 -15.92 -15.17
CA ALA A 804 -41.55 -16.13 -14.67
C ALA A 804 -40.53 -15.27 -15.41
N ILE A 805 -39.58 -14.67 -14.69
CA ILE A 805 -38.43 -13.96 -15.25
C ILE A 805 -37.16 -14.39 -14.53
N LYS A 806 -36.00 -14.23 -15.18
CA LYS A 806 -34.69 -14.59 -14.61
C LYS A 806 -33.71 -13.44 -14.62
N VAL A 807 -32.86 -13.39 -13.61
CA VAL A 807 -31.85 -12.35 -13.41
C VAL A 807 -30.54 -12.99 -13.01
N TYR A 808 -29.52 -12.81 -13.85
CA TYR A 808 -28.17 -13.28 -13.58
C TYR A 808 -27.29 -12.17 -13.01
N LEU A 809 -26.63 -12.45 -11.89
CA LEU A 809 -25.66 -11.55 -11.26
C LEU A 809 -24.29 -12.21 -11.33
N GLU A 810 -23.38 -11.49 -11.98
CA GLU A 810 -22.01 -11.94 -12.18
C GLU A 810 -21.26 -12.17 -10.87
N GLY A 811 -20.23 -13.01 -10.95
CA GLY A 811 -19.42 -13.39 -9.82
C GLY A 811 -18.69 -12.26 -9.12
N ILE A 812 -18.27 -12.51 -7.88
CA ILE A 812 -17.51 -11.53 -7.10
C ILE A 812 -16.18 -11.23 -7.80
N GLY A 813 -15.92 -9.94 -8.02
CA GLY A 813 -14.70 -9.45 -8.64
C GLY A 813 -14.60 -9.59 -10.15
N THR A 814 -15.70 -9.85 -10.87
CA THR A 814 -15.73 -9.90 -12.33
C THR A 814 -16.63 -8.80 -12.90
N GLU A 815 -16.50 -8.48 -14.18
CA GLU A 815 -17.46 -7.67 -14.93
C GLU A 815 -17.35 -8.05 -16.41
N SER A 816 -18.48 -8.28 -17.09
CA SER A 816 -18.46 -8.74 -18.48
C SER A 816 -17.69 -7.77 -19.38
N GLY A 817 -16.75 -8.30 -20.15
CA GLY A 817 -15.91 -7.50 -21.06
C GLY A 817 -14.81 -6.68 -20.38
N SER A 818 -14.69 -6.77 -19.05
CA SER A 818 -13.72 -6.01 -18.25
C SER A 818 -12.71 -6.93 -17.55
N ARG A 819 -11.56 -6.36 -17.15
CA ARG A 819 -10.57 -7.09 -16.35
C ARG A 819 -11.10 -7.36 -14.94
N ASP A 820 -10.76 -8.53 -14.42
CA ASP A 820 -11.08 -8.92 -13.05
C ASP A 820 -10.53 -7.95 -12.00
N ASN A 821 -11.36 -7.64 -11.01
CA ASN A 821 -10.98 -6.88 -9.83
C ASN A 821 -10.42 -7.83 -8.77
N LEU A 822 -9.09 -7.98 -8.77
CA LEU A 822 -8.36 -8.84 -7.84
C LEU A 822 -8.59 -8.48 -6.37
N TYR A 823 -8.87 -7.21 -6.04
CA TYR A 823 -9.20 -6.82 -4.67
C TYR A 823 -10.53 -7.42 -4.23
N SER A 824 -11.58 -7.32 -5.06
CA SER A 824 -12.88 -7.93 -4.79
C SER A 824 -12.80 -9.46 -4.76
N GLN A 825 -12.03 -10.07 -5.67
CA GLN A 825 -11.80 -11.52 -5.67
C GLN A 825 -11.04 -12.01 -4.44
N ALA A 826 -10.09 -11.23 -3.92
CA ALA A 826 -9.33 -11.61 -2.72
C ALA A 826 -10.15 -11.39 -1.45
N THR A 827 -10.82 -10.24 -1.31
CA THR A 827 -11.40 -9.79 -0.04
C THR A 827 -12.89 -10.05 0.11
N GLY A 828 -13.62 -10.22 -0.99
CA GLY A 828 -15.09 -10.26 -1.00
C GLY A 828 -15.74 -8.88 -0.83
N GLN A 829 -14.94 -7.81 -0.81
CA GLN A 829 -15.36 -6.41 -0.62
C GLN A 829 -15.04 -5.55 -1.84
N GLY A 830 -15.56 -4.33 -1.90
CA GLY A 830 -15.34 -3.40 -3.02
C GLY A 830 -16.52 -3.33 -3.99
N SER A 831 -16.33 -2.68 -5.13
CA SER A 831 -17.39 -2.34 -6.09
C SER A 831 -18.09 -3.55 -6.74
N SER A 832 -17.46 -4.72 -6.69
CA SER A 832 -18.00 -6.00 -7.15
C SER A 832 -17.90 -7.08 -6.05
N GLY A 833 -17.94 -6.65 -4.79
CA GLY A 833 -17.98 -7.50 -3.58
C GLY A 833 -19.37 -8.10 -3.29
N VAL A 834 -19.48 -8.88 -2.20
CA VAL A 834 -20.71 -9.60 -1.81
C VAL A 834 -21.91 -8.66 -1.64
N THR A 835 -21.77 -7.61 -0.82
CA THR A 835 -22.85 -6.64 -0.62
C THR A 835 -23.12 -5.80 -1.87
N ALA A 836 -22.09 -5.51 -2.68
CA ALA A 836 -22.24 -4.75 -3.91
C ALA A 836 -23.10 -5.49 -4.94
N ARG A 837 -22.95 -6.82 -5.09
CA ARG A 837 -23.83 -7.62 -5.97
C ARG A 837 -25.28 -7.62 -5.49
N VAL A 838 -25.51 -7.67 -4.19
CA VAL A 838 -26.86 -7.51 -3.62
C VAL A 838 -27.42 -6.12 -3.92
N GLN A 839 -26.62 -5.06 -3.82
CA GLN A 839 -27.02 -3.70 -4.15
C GLN A 839 -27.26 -3.46 -5.65
N GLN A 840 -26.62 -4.23 -6.53
CA GLN A 840 -26.85 -4.18 -7.99
C GLN A 840 -28.14 -4.91 -8.41
N SER A 841 -28.55 -5.94 -7.66
CA SER A 841 -29.71 -6.77 -7.99
C SER A 841 -31.03 -6.03 -8.22
N PRO A 842 -31.40 -4.95 -7.49
CA PRO A 842 -32.68 -4.26 -7.70
C PRO A 842 -32.80 -3.65 -9.10
N SER A 843 -31.71 -3.08 -9.62
CA SER A 843 -31.69 -2.49 -10.97
C SER A 843 -31.83 -3.57 -12.04
N ALA A 844 -31.12 -4.69 -11.90
CA ALA A 844 -31.20 -5.82 -12.83
C ALA A 844 -32.60 -6.48 -12.82
N ILE A 845 -33.22 -6.62 -11.64
CA ILE A 845 -34.60 -7.10 -11.53
C ILE A 845 -35.57 -6.13 -12.21
N ALA A 846 -35.45 -4.83 -11.93
CA ALA A 846 -36.37 -3.83 -12.50
C ALA A 846 -36.29 -3.75 -14.02
N GLU A 847 -35.10 -3.93 -14.60
CA GLU A 847 -34.92 -4.03 -16.05
C GLU A 847 -35.73 -5.20 -16.64
N GLN A 848 -35.59 -6.40 -16.07
CA GLN A 848 -36.31 -7.59 -16.54
C GLN A 848 -37.83 -7.49 -16.31
N VAL A 849 -38.27 -6.95 -15.18
CA VAL A 849 -39.70 -6.71 -14.93
C VAL A 849 -40.26 -5.68 -15.93
N THR A 850 -39.50 -4.62 -16.23
CA THR A 850 -39.92 -3.61 -17.23
C THR A 850 -40.03 -4.23 -18.62
N LEU A 851 -39.08 -5.09 -19.02
CA LEU A 851 -39.14 -5.82 -20.28
C LEU A 851 -40.38 -6.71 -20.34
N PHE A 852 -40.63 -7.51 -19.30
CA PHE A 852 -41.81 -8.36 -19.19
C PHE A 852 -43.13 -7.57 -19.32
N LEU A 853 -43.28 -6.47 -18.58
CA LEU A 853 -44.48 -5.63 -18.62
C LEU A 853 -44.64 -4.90 -19.96
N SER A 854 -43.54 -4.54 -20.64
CA SER A 854 -43.60 -3.91 -21.96
C SER A 854 -44.18 -4.83 -23.03
N LYS A 855 -43.96 -6.15 -22.91
CA LYS A 855 -44.54 -7.18 -23.78
C LYS A 855 -45.93 -7.62 -23.33
N ASN A 856 -46.24 -7.42 -22.04
CA ASN A 856 -47.49 -7.84 -21.40
C ASN A 856 -48.23 -6.66 -20.73
N PRO A 857 -48.63 -5.61 -21.48
CA PRO A 857 -49.18 -4.38 -20.91
C PRO A 857 -50.56 -4.55 -20.26
N ALA A 858 -51.25 -5.66 -20.53
CA ALA A 858 -52.55 -5.99 -19.94
C ALA A 858 -52.44 -6.81 -18.65
N VAL A 859 -51.23 -7.21 -18.24
CA VAL A 859 -50.97 -8.02 -17.05
C VAL A 859 -50.75 -7.12 -15.83
N SER A 860 -51.49 -7.38 -14.75
CA SER A 860 -51.29 -6.75 -13.44
C SER A 860 -50.57 -7.73 -12.51
N VAL A 861 -49.47 -7.31 -11.88
CA VAL A 861 -48.69 -8.15 -10.95
C VAL A 861 -49.12 -7.87 -9.52
N ILE A 862 -49.78 -8.83 -8.88
CA ILE A 862 -50.34 -8.67 -7.52
C ILE A 862 -49.48 -9.34 -6.43
N ARG A 863 -48.53 -10.21 -6.83
CA ARG A 863 -47.65 -10.93 -5.90
C ARG A 863 -46.29 -11.17 -6.53
N LEU A 864 -45.22 -11.02 -5.73
CA LEU A 864 -43.86 -11.38 -6.12
C LEU A 864 -43.40 -12.63 -5.38
N GLU A 865 -42.79 -13.55 -6.10
CA GLU A 865 -42.22 -14.77 -5.53
C GLU A 865 -40.78 -14.95 -6.00
N PHE A 866 -39.85 -15.20 -5.08
CA PHE A 866 -38.42 -15.29 -5.39
C PHE A 866 -37.89 -16.72 -5.31
N ASP A 867 -37.12 -17.11 -6.33
CA ASP A 867 -36.30 -18.32 -6.34
C ASP A 867 -34.83 -17.90 -6.42
N ILE A 868 -34.06 -18.10 -5.35
CA ILE A 868 -32.73 -17.52 -5.18
C ILE A 868 -31.68 -18.63 -5.21
N PHE A 869 -30.72 -18.51 -6.11
CA PHE A 869 -29.61 -19.44 -6.26
C PHE A 869 -28.27 -18.72 -6.06
N GLY A 870 -27.30 -19.40 -5.47
CA GLY A 870 -25.95 -18.88 -5.44
C GLY A 870 -24.86 -19.91 -5.18
N PHE A 871 -23.64 -19.60 -5.61
CA PHE A 871 -22.44 -20.41 -5.41
C PHE A 871 -21.34 -19.62 -4.70
N SER A 872 -20.61 -20.20 -3.76
CA SER A 872 -19.43 -19.55 -3.15
C SER A 872 -19.76 -18.22 -2.45
N ARG A 873 -19.06 -17.14 -2.76
CA ARG A 873 -19.42 -15.78 -2.33
C ARG A 873 -20.71 -15.25 -3.00
N GLY A 874 -21.10 -15.81 -4.13
CA GLY A 874 -22.45 -15.63 -4.69
C GLY A 874 -23.52 -16.24 -3.79
N ALA A 875 -23.29 -17.41 -3.18
CA ALA A 875 -24.18 -17.98 -2.18
C ALA A 875 -24.26 -17.11 -0.92
N ALA A 876 -23.17 -16.44 -0.53
CA ALA A 876 -23.19 -15.43 0.52
C ALA A 876 -24.06 -14.22 0.13
N SER A 877 -23.98 -13.77 -1.14
CA SER A 877 -24.82 -12.71 -1.70
C SER A 877 -26.30 -13.13 -1.74
N ALA A 878 -26.60 -14.37 -2.14
CA ALA A 878 -27.95 -14.94 -2.14
C ALA A 878 -28.56 -14.95 -0.74
N ARG A 879 -27.81 -15.39 0.29
CA ARG A 879 -28.25 -15.38 1.68
C ARG A 879 -28.48 -13.95 2.18
N HIS A 880 -27.59 -13.03 1.84
CA HIS A 880 -27.71 -11.63 2.21
C HIS A 880 -28.90 -10.95 1.53
N PHE A 881 -29.11 -11.22 0.24
CA PHE A 881 -30.27 -10.75 -0.53
C PHE A 881 -31.58 -11.28 0.04
N ALA A 882 -31.67 -12.58 0.35
CA ALA A 882 -32.87 -13.15 1.00
C ALA A 882 -33.22 -12.39 2.28
N ASN A 883 -32.21 -12.08 3.10
CA ASN A 883 -32.40 -11.26 4.30
C ASN A 883 -32.85 -9.82 4.02
N GLU A 884 -32.44 -9.22 2.91
CA GLU A 884 -32.96 -7.91 2.48
C GLU A 884 -34.42 -7.99 2.02
N VAL A 885 -34.80 -9.04 1.29
CA VAL A 885 -36.18 -9.26 0.84
C VAL A 885 -37.13 -9.46 2.03
N LEU A 886 -36.66 -10.09 3.10
CA LEU A 886 -37.45 -10.39 4.31
C LEU A 886 -37.62 -9.20 5.26
N LYS A 887 -37.05 -8.03 4.95
CA LYS A 887 -37.29 -6.83 5.75
C LYS A 887 -38.73 -6.35 5.54
N PRO A 888 -39.45 -5.92 6.60
CA PRO A 888 -40.85 -5.49 6.51
C PRO A 888 -41.11 -4.42 5.45
N GLU A 889 -40.13 -3.55 5.21
CA GLU A 889 -40.20 -2.46 4.24
C GLU A 889 -39.71 -2.82 2.83
N GLY A 890 -39.31 -4.08 2.56
CA GLY A 890 -38.81 -4.55 1.25
C GLY A 890 -37.32 -4.32 0.98
N GLY A 891 -36.57 -3.85 1.98
CA GLY A 891 -35.10 -3.73 1.96
C GLY A 891 -34.53 -3.03 0.73
N VAL A 892 -33.51 -3.63 0.10
CA VAL A 892 -32.88 -3.08 -1.12
C VAL A 892 -33.83 -2.98 -2.32
N LEU A 893 -34.89 -3.79 -2.37
CA LEU A 893 -35.82 -3.80 -3.50
C LEU A 893 -36.85 -2.69 -3.44
N ALA A 894 -37.25 -2.26 -2.24
CA ALA A 894 -38.23 -1.19 -2.05
C ALA A 894 -37.84 0.14 -2.71
N GLN A 895 -36.55 0.38 -2.86
CA GLN A 895 -36.03 1.57 -3.56
C GLN A 895 -36.37 1.59 -5.04
N VAL A 896 -36.67 0.42 -5.64
CA VAL A 896 -36.85 0.26 -7.09
C VAL A 896 -38.24 -0.30 -7.42
N LEU A 897 -38.73 -1.31 -6.69
CA LEU A 897 -39.95 -2.08 -6.98
C LEU A 897 -41.21 -1.64 -6.18
N GLY A 898 -41.46 -0.33 -6.04
CA GLY A 898 -42.61 0.17 -5.27
C GLY A 898 -43.96 0.23 -6.02
N PRO A 899 -45.09 0.37 -5.29
CA PRO A 899 -46.47 0.46 -5.82
C PRO A 899 -46.68 1.47 -6.96
N ALA A 900 -45.86 2.51 -7.04
CA ALA A 900 -45.97 3.55 -8.07
C ALA A 900 -45.00 3.39 -9.27
N ARG A 901 -44.06 2.44 -9.24
CA ARG A 901 -42.95 2.36 -10.22
C ARG A 901 -43.04 1.20 -11.21
N LEU A 902 -43.69 0.09 -10.89
CA LEU A 902 -43.79 -1.10 -11.77
C LEU A 902 -45.21 -1.65 -11.92
N GLY A 903 -46.23 -0.83 -11.70
CA GLY A 903 -47.62 -1.25 -11.88
C GLY A 903 -48.11 -2.28 -10.86
N LEU A 904 -47.47 -2.34 -9.68
CA LEU A 904 -47.99 -3.08 -8.53
C LEU A 904 -49.24 -2.35 -7.96
N PRO A 905 -50.21 -3.07 -7.38
CA PRO A 905 -51.40 -2.48 -6.76
C PRO A 905 -51.06 -1.42 -5.70
N ALA A 906 -51.96 -0.45 -5.51
CA ALA A 906 -51.77 0.64 -4.54
C ALA A 906 -51.73 0.15 -3.08
N ASP A 907 -52.32 -1.00 -2.79
CA ASP A 907 -52.36 -1.67 -1.50
C ASP A 907 -51.32 -2.79 -1.36
N PHE A 908 -50.36 -2.90 -2.29
CA PHE A 908 -49.29 -3.90 -2.26
C PHE A 908 -48.41 -3.73 -1.01
N ASP A 909 -48.34 -4.79 -0.21
CA ASP A 909 -47.61 -4.84 1.05
C ASP A 909 -46.46 -5.85 0.98
N TRP A 910 -45.25 -5.43 1.33
CA TRP A 910 -44.05 -6.27 1.23
C TRP A 910 -44.10 -7.51 2.12
N ALA A 911 -44.68 -7.43 3.32
CA ALA A 911 -44.75 -8.56 4.24
C ALA A 911 -45.82 -9.57 3.82
N ARG A 912 -46.88 -9.13 3.13
CA ARG A 912 -48.01 -9.97 2.67
C ARG A 912 -47.82 -10.52 1.25
N ASP A 913 -47.33 -9.69 0.33
CA ASP A 913 -47.39 -9.94 -1.12
C ASP A 913 -46.04 -10.33 -1.72
N VAL A 914 -44.99 -10.44 -0.89
CA VAL A 914 -43.69 -10.96 -1.29
C VAL A 914 -43.34 -12.21 -0.49
N GLN A 915 -42.94 -13.27 -1.19
CA GLN A 915 -42.48 -14.51 -0.57
C GLN A 915 -41.24 -15.07 -1.26
N ILE A 916 -40.43 -15.84 -0.52
CA ILE A 916 -39.33 -16.61 -1.09
C ILE A 916 -39.79 -18.07 -1.17
N ASN A 917 -39.80 -18.62 -2.38
CA ASN A 917 -40.20 -20.01 -2.61
C ASN A 917 -39.01 -20.95 -2.37
N PHE A 918 -37.92 -20.74 -3.08
CA PHE A 918 -36.75 -21.62 -3.00
C PHE A 918 -35.45 -20.83 -2.79
N ILE A 919 -34.59 -21.31 -1.89
CA ILE A 919 -33.19 -20.85 -1.76
C ILE A 919 -32.26 -22.04 -1.99
N GLY A 920 -31.57 -22.05 -3.13
CA GLY A 920 -30.62 -23.08 -3.52
C GLY A 920 -29.17 -22.60 -3.41
N LEU A 921 -28.41 -23.16 -2.47
CA LEU A 921 -27.02 -22.76 -2.22
C LEU A 921 -26.07 -23.88 -2.60
N PHE A 922 -25.10 -23.56 -3.46
CA PHE A 922 -23.92 -24.39 -3.70
C PHE A 922 -22.78 -23.85 -2.83
N ASP A 923 -22.38 -24.62 -1.82
CA ASP A 923 -21.23 -24.40 -0.95
C ASP A 923 -20.96 -22.92 -0.58
N THR A 924 -21.58 -22.42 0.49
CA THR A 924 -21.45 -21.02 0.91
C THR A 924 -20.08 -20.75 1.51
N VAL A 925 -19.39 -19.75 0.93
CA VAL A 925 -18.10 -19.25 1.40
C VAL A 925 -18.14 -17.73 1.33
N ALA A 926 -18.29 -17.05 2.47
CA ALA A 926 -18.24 -15.59 2.49
C ALA A 926 -16.80 -15.08 2.54
N ALA A 927 -15.99 -15.59 3.47
CA ALA A 927 -14.54 -15.39 3.49
C ALA A 927 -14.16 -13.89 3.37
N ILE A 928 -14.86 -13.03 4.12
CA ILE A 928 -14.69 -11.57 4.02
C ILE A 928 -13.42 -11.14 4.76
N ASN A 929 -12.46 -10.59 4.01
CA ASN A 929 -11.21 -10.08 4.57
C ASN A 929 -11.36 -8.58 4.89
N ALA A 930 -10.81 -8.12 6.02
CA ALA A 930 -10.84 -6.71 6.43
C ALA A 930 -9.41 -6.18 6.67
N PRO A 931 -8.57 -6.09 5.63
CA PRO A 931 -7.15 -5.75 5.78
C PRO A 931 -6.94 -4.35 6.35
N LEU A 932 -7.85 -3.40 6.07
CA LEU A 932 -7.86 -2.04 6.64
C LEU A 932 -8.15 -2.02 8.15
N LYS A 933 -8.67 -3.11 8.73
CA LYS A 933 -8.90 -3.30 10.17
C LYS A 933 -7.83 -4.19 10.82
N GLY A 934 -6.76 -4.52 10.09
CA GLY A 934 -5.69 -5.40 10.57
C GLY A 934 -6.07 -6.89 10.65
N ASP A 935 -7.25 -7.27 10.16
CA ASP A 935 -7.65 -8.67 10.05
C ASP A 935 -7.32 -9.16 8.65
N PHE A 936 -6.30 -10.00 8.54
CA PHE A 936 -5.89 -10.69 7.32
C PHE A 936 -6.36 -12.16 7.30
N SER A 937 -7.15 -12.56 8.30
CA SER A 937 -7.62 -13.93 8.46
C SER A 937 -8.99 -14.10 7.81
N VAL A 938 -9.10 -15.11 6.96
CA VAL A 938 -10.34 -15.45 6.26
C VAL A 938 -11.09 -16.49 7.11
N ASN A 939 -11.64 -16.04 8.24
CA ASN A 939 -12.28 -16.88 9.27
C ASN A 939 -13.83 -16.81 9.20
N ASP A 940 -14.56 -17.16 10.27
CA ASP A 940 -16.02 -17.17 10.33
C ASP A 940 -16.66 -15.78 10.57
N TYR A 941 -15.83 -14.76 10.81
CA TYR A 941 -16.25 -13.38 10.94
C TYR A 941 -16.46 -12.73 9.57
N ASN A 942 -17.71 -12.36 9.27
CA ASN A 942 -18.11 -11.81 7.98
C ASN A 942 -18.73 -10.41 8.16
N PRO A 943 -17.91 -9.36 8.41
CA PRO A 943 -18.41 -8.04 8.76
C PRO A 943 -19.25 -7.44 7.63
N GLY A 944 -20.46 -6.99 7.96
CA GLY A 944 -21.37 -6.33 7.01
C GLY A 944 -22.12 -7.28 6.07
N VAL A 945 -21.95 -8.60 6.19
CA VAL A 945 -22.67 -9.60 5.40
C VAL A 945 -23.49 -10.49 6.33
N ASN A 946 -24.81 -10.38 6.27
CA ASN A 946 -25.69 -11.29 7.00
C ASN A 946 -25.89 -12.61 6.24
N LEU A 947 -25.35 -13.69 6.79
CA LEU A 947 -25.49 -15.04 6.26
C LEU A 947 -26.56 -15.86 6.98
N TYR A 948 -27.05 -15.42 8.15
CA TYR A 948 -28.03 -16.19 8.88
C TYR A 948 -29.37 -16.19 8.13
N LEU A 949 -29.96 -17.37 7.92
CA LEU A 949 -31.28 -17.53 7.29
C LEU A 949 -32.27 -18.00 8.36
N PRO A 950 -33.24 -17.15 8.77
CA PRO A 950 -34.23 -17.51 9.78
C PRO A 950 -35.02 -18.77 9.42
N ALA A 951 -35.58 -19.46 10.42
CA ALA A 951 -36.51 -20.56 10.17
C ALA A 951 -37.77 -20.04 9.44
N GLY A 952 -38.22 -20.74 8.40
CA GLY A 952 -39.39 -20.32 7.62
C GLY A 952 -39.16 -19.13 6.66
N CYS A 953 -37.92 -18.66 6.50
CA CYS A 953 -37.58 -17.56 5.58
C CYS A 953 -37.89 -17.84 4.10
N ALA A 954 -38.01 -19.11 3.72
CA ALA A 954 -38.45 -19.56 2.42
C ALA A 954 -39.23 -20.87 2.57
N ARG A 955 -40.05 -21.24 1.58
CA ARG A 955 -40.72 -22.56 1.59
C ARG A 955 -39.71 -23.70 1.61
N LYS A 956 -38.58 -23.53 0.92
CA LYS A 956 -37.46 -24.46 0.99
C LYS A 956 -36.11 -23.74 0.93
N VAL A 957 -35.23 -24.10 1.85
CA VAL A 957 -33.80 -23.80 1.76
C VAL A 957 -33.05 -25.12 1.64
N LEU A 958 -32.26 -25.26 0.57
CA LEU A 958 -31.36 -26.38 0.34
C LEU A 958 -29.94 -25.85 0.18
N HIS A 959 -29.03 -26.31 1.04
CA HIS A 959 -27.61 -26.02 0.93
C HIS A 959 -26.83 -27.30 0.60
N ILE A 960 -26.40 -27.43 -0.65
CA ILE A 960 -25.48 -28.49 -1.08
C ILE A 960 -24.06 -28.10 -0.66
N THR A 961 -23.39 -28.95 0.11
CA THR A 961 -22.07 -28.68 0.68
C THR A 961 -21.00 -29.64 0.20
N ALA A 962 -19.77 -29.13 0.08
CA ALA A 962 -18.61 -29.94 -0.28
C ALA A 962 -18.16 -30.79 0.91
N ARG A 963 -18.28 -32.12 0.79
CA ARG A 963 -17.89 -33.07 1.84
C ARG A 963 -16.38 -33.14 2.06
N ASP A 964 -15.60 -33.04 0.98
CA ASP A 964 -14.17 -33.35 0.97
C ASP A 964 -13.26 -32.09 1.06
N GLU A 965 -13.85 -30.90 1.18
CA GLU A 965 -13.14 -29.62 1.33
C GLU A 965 -12.51 -29.45 2.73
N LYS A 966 -11.18 -29.33 2.78
CA LYS A 966 -10.38 -29.32 4.02
C LYS A 966 -9.21 -28.33 3.94
N ARG A 967 -9.49 -27.06 3.67
CA ARG A 967 -8.50 -25.96 3.66
C ARG A 967 -8.60 -25.08 4.90
N TRP A 968 -7.48 -24.48 5.32
CA TRP A 968 -7.45 -23.55 6.45
C TRP A 968 -8.06 -22.18 6.18
N GLN A 969 -7.78 -21.57 5.02
CA GLN A 969 -8.18 -20.19 4.70
C GLN A 969 -9.46 -20.15 3.85
N PHE A 970 -10.41 -21.03 4.16
CA PHE A 970 -11.64 -21.24 3.39
C PHE A 970 -12.79 -21.61 4.34
N ALA A 971 -13.35 -20.61 5.02
CA ALA A 971 -14.40 -20.81 6.02
C ALA A 971 -15.74 -21.14 5.35
N LEU A 972 -16.19 -22.40 5.49
CA LEU A 972 -17.51 -22.84 5.01
C LEU A 972 -18.59 -22.41 6.01
N ASN A 973 -19.74 -21.97 5.51
CA ASN A 973 -20.84 -21.48 6.37
C ASN A 973 -22.02 -22.44 6.35
N ARG A 974 -22.47 -22.90 7.53
CA ARG A 974 -23.67 -23.73 7.68
C ARG A 974 -24.95 -22.91 7.60
N VAL A 975 -26.06 -23.52 7.20
CA VAL A 975 -27.41 -22.96 7.36
C VAL A 975 -27.96 -23.30 8.75
N PHE A 976 -29.05 -22.65 9.14
CA PHE A 976 -29.75 -22.96 10.38
C PHE A 976 -30.20 -24.43 10.40
N PRO A 977 -30.12 -25.18 11.51
CA PRO A 977 -30.43 -26.62 11.55
C PRO A 977 -31.85 -27.02 11.09
N GLY A 978 -32.80 -26.08 11.02
CA GLY A 978 -34.13 -26.31 10.46
C GLY A 978 -34.18 -26.36 8.92
N HIS A 979 -33.10 -25.95 8.24
CA HIS A 979 -32.94 -26.00 6.79
C HIS A 979 -32.17 -27.25 6.36
N GLU A 980 -32.31 -27.65 5.09
CA GLU A 980 -31.67 -28.88 4.60
C GLU A 980 -30.22 -28.62 4.17
N GLU A 981 -29.27 -29.36 4.74
CA GLU A 981 -27.89 -29.46 4.26
C GLU A 981 -27.66 -30.83 3.62
N LEU A 982 -27.29 -30.85 2.34
CA LEU A 982 -26.94 -32.06 1.60
C LEU A 982 -25.44 -32.08 1.33
N ALA A 983 -24.70 -33.00 1.97
CA ALA A 983 -23.26 -33.14 1.74
C ALA A 983 -22.99 -34.13 0.60
N LEU A 984 -22.40 -33.65 -0.50
CA LEU A 984 -22.02 -34.48 -1.65
C LEU A 984 -20.49 -34.66 -1.74
N PRO A 985 -19.99 -35.77 -2.30
CA PRO A 985 -18.57 -35.97 -2.56
C PRO A 985 -17.96 -34.84 -3.40
N GLY A 986 -16.73 -34.45 -3.06
CA GLY A 986 -15.98 -33.42 -3.77
C GLY A 986 -15.64 -32.19 -2.93
N VAL A 987 -14.84 -31.32 -3.53
CA VAL A 987 -14.43 -30.02 -2.95
C VAL A 987 -15.29 -28.87 -3.52
N HIS A 988 -15.01 -27.63 -3.11
CA HIS A 988 -15.81 -26.46 -3.49
C HIS A 988 -16.16 -26.37 -5.00
N SER A 989 -15.17 -26.61 -5.86
CA SER A 989 -15.29 -26.62 -7.32
C SER A 989 -16.21 -27.72 -7.85
N ASN A 990 -16.18 -28.90 -7.22
CA ASN A 990 -17.00 -30.04 -7.60
C ASN A 990 -18.47 -29.87 -7.20
N ILE A 991 -18.82 -28.87 -6.39
CA ILE A 991 -20.21 -28.59 -6.01
C ILE A 991 -20.79 -27.45 -6.84
N GLY A 992 -20.06 -26.35 -7.02
CA GLY A 992 -20.58 -25.19 -7.76
C GLY A 992 -20.21 -25.14 -9.23
N GLY A 993 -19.28 -25.97 -9.70
CA GLY A 993 -18.77 -25.91 -11.07
C GLY A 993 -17.87 -24.69 -11.29
N GLY A 994 -17.80 -24.20 -12.53
CA GLY A 994 -16.98 -23.04 -12.89
C GLY A 994 -15.53 -23.38 -13.26
N TYR A 995 -15.13 -24.64 -13.08
CA TYR A 995 -13.81 -25.15 -13.45
C TYR A 995 -13.86 -25.85 -14.81
N ARG A 996 -12.70 -25.94 -15.46
CA ARG A 996 -12.62 -26.53 -16.80
C ARG A 996 -13.07 -28.00 -16.80
N PRO A 997 -13.65 -28.48 -17.92
CA PRO A 997 -13.97 -29.90 -18.08
C PRO A 997 -12.77 -30.81 -17.80
N GLN A 998 -11.57 -30.35 -18.13
CA GLN A 998 -10.30 -31.03 -17.84
C GLN A 998 -9.27 -30.03 -17.30
N GLN A 999 -8.56 -30.40 -16.23
CA GLN A 999 -7.51 -29.59 -15.61
C GLN A 999 -6.33 -30.44 -15.16
N THR A 1000 -5.11 -29.89 -15.26
CA THR A 1000 -3.90 -30.51 -14.72
C THR A 1000 -3.61 -29.97 -13.33
N GLU A 1001 -3.43 -30.86 -12.35
CA GLU A 1001 -3.07 -30.55 -10.97
C GLU A 1001 -1.58 -30.83 -10.73
N ARG A 1002 -0.79 -29.78 -10.52
CA ARG A 1002 0.62 -29.87 -10.10
C ARG A 1002 0.78 -29.34 -8.68
N LEU A 1003 0.69 -30.24 -7.70
CA LEU A 1003 0.44 -29.87 -6.30
C LEU A 1003 1.45 -30.50 -5.33
N LEU A 1004 1.75 -29.80 -4.24
CA LEU A 1004 2.45 -30.33 -3.07
C LEU A 1004 1.43 -30.77 -2.02
N LEU A 1005 1.26 -32.08 -1.83
CA LEU A 1005 0.22 -32.64 -0.96
C LEU A 1005 0.61 -32.67 0.51
N THR A 1006 1.91 -32.74 0.81
CA THR A 1006 2.42 -32.72 2.18
C THR A 1006 3.16 -31.43 2.49
N LYS A 1007 3.21 -31.07 3.78
CA LYS A 1007 3.97 -29.90 4.23
C LYS A 1007 5.44 -30.10 3.85
N PRO A 1008 6.07 -29.15 3.16
CA PRO A 1008 7.51 -29.22 2.91
C PRO A 1008 8.30 -29.31 4.22
N GLU A 1009 9.03 -30.40 4.42
CA GLU A 1009 9.86 -30.64 5.60
C GLU A 1009 11.35 -30.46 5.26
N VAL A 1010 12.12 -29.92 6.20
CA VAL A 1010 13.57 -29.76 6.04
C VAL A 1010 14.28 -31.06 6.38
N ALA A 1011 15.08 -31.58 5.46
CA ALA A 1011 16.05 -32.65 5.65
C ALA A 1011 17.48 -32.10 5.65
N VAL A 1012 18.33 -32.64 6.52
CA VAL A 1012 19.77 -32.35 6.51
C VAL A 1012 20.49 -33.55 5.93
N VAL A 1013 21.23 -33.33 4.84
CA VAL A 1013 22.01 -34.32 4.11
C VAL A 1013 23.47 -34.16 4.49
N THR A 1014 24.14 -35.26 4.81
CA THR A 1014 25.58 -35.30 5.09
C THR A 1014 26.22 -36.42 4.28
N PRO A 1015 27.55 -36.41 4.07
CA PRO A 1015 28.22 -37.49 3.33
C PRO A 1015 27.96 -38.91 3.88
N ARG A 1016 27.62 -39.05 5.16
CA ARG A 1016 27.30 -40.34 5.81
C ARG A 1016 25.80 -40.68 5.82
N ARG A 1017 24.92 -39.74 5.48
CA ARG A 1017 23.47 -39.92 5.48
C ARG A 1017 22.87 -39.21 4.25
N PRO A 1018 22.70 -39.92 3.14
CA PRO A 1018 22.09 -39.36 1.94
C PRO A 1018 20.59 -39.10 2.16
N LEU A 1019 20.00 -38.29 1.29
CA LEU A 1019 18.64 -37.75 1.44
C LEU A 1019 17.59 -38.84 1.62
N GLU A 1020 17.73 -39.96 0.91
CA GLU A 1020 16.80 -41.09 0.89
C GLU A 1020 16.71 -41.77 2.26
N HIS A 1021 17.76 -41.68 3.09
CA HIS A 1021 17.80 -42.22 4.44
C HIS A 1021 17.43 -41.18 5.52
N SER A 1022 17.04 -39.98 5.11
CA SER A 1022 16.53 -38.96 6.03
C SER A 1022 15.14 -39.33 6.55
N ARG A 1023 14.80 -38.86 7.76
CA ARG A 1023 13.46 -39.08 8.33
C ARG A 1023 12.37 -38.46 7.46
N ALA A 1024 12.61 -37.26 6.92
CA ALA A 1024 11.68 -36.52 6.08
C ALA A 1024 11.38 -37.28 4.77
N TRP A 1025 12.39 -37.84 4.09
CA TRP A 1025 12.20 -38.66 2.89
C TRP A 1025 11.41 -39.94 3.17
N GLN A 1026 11.78 -40.66 4.23
CA GLN A 1026 11.06 -41.89 4.63
C GLN A 1026 9.61 -41.61 5.04
N GLN A 1027 9.33 -40.43 5.61
CA GLN A 1027 7.97 -39.99 5.93
C GLN A 1027 7.19 -39.61 4.68
N ALA A 1028 7.82 -38.92 3.72
CA ALA A 1028 7.21 -38.60 2.44
C ALA A 1028 6.85 -39.87 1.64
N LEU A 1029 7.72 -40.89 1.63
CA LEU A 1029 7.43 -42.20 1.03
C LEU A 1029 6.19 -42.86 1.65
N ARG A 1030 6.13 -42.94 2.99
CA ARG A 1030 4.96 -43.53 3.68
C ARG A 1030 3.67 -42.77 3.41
N GLU A 1031 3.72 -41.45 3.35
CA GLU A 1031 2.53 -40.65 3.05
C GLU A 1031 2.13 -40.78 1.58
N ALA A 1032 3.10 -40.88 0.65
CA ALA A 1032 2.82 -41.18 -0.75
C ALA A 1032 2.09 -42.53 -0.91
N ASP A 1033 2.58 -43.60 -0.28
CA ASP A 1033 1.93 -44.92 -0.27
C ASP A 1033 0.51 -44.86 0.30
N ARG A 1034 0.32 -44.09 1.38
CA ARG A 1034 -1.00 -43.89 2.01
C ARG A 1034 -1.97 -43.18 1.06
N LEU A 1035 -1.52 -42.16 0.34
CA LEU A 1035 -2.33 -41.41 -0.63
C LEU A 1035 -2.68 -42.30 -1.84
N MET A 1036 -1.74 -43.15 -2.29
CA MET A 1036 -1.98 -44.19 -3.29
C MET A 1036 -3.04 -45.19 -2.85
N GLY A 1037 -2.98 -45.67 -1.61
CA GLY A 1037 -4.02 -46.53 -1.04
C GLY A 1037 -5.41 -45.90 -1.01
N ARG A 1038 -5.51 -44.56 -1.01
CA ARG A 1038 -6.77 -43.81 -1.05
C ARG A 1038 -7.28 -43.52 -2.46
N GLY A 1039 -6.51 -43.83 -3.51
CA GLY A 1039 -6.91 -43.62 -4.91
C GLY A 1039 -6.22 -42.46 -5.62
N LEU A 1040 -5.34 -41.69 -4.96
CA LEU A 1040 -4.52 -40.66 -5.62
C LEU A 1040 -3.24 -41.27 -6.21
N PRO A 1041 -2.73 -40.83 -7.36
CA PRO A 1041 -3.21 -39.72 -8.17
C PRO A 1041 -4.24 -40.13 -9.22
N GLY A 1042 -4.72 -41.38 -9.23
CA GLY A 1042 -5.47 -41.92 -10.36
C GLY A 1042 -4.55 -42.21 -11.55
N SER A 1043 -4.77 -41.56 -12.69
CA SER A 1043 -4.00 -41.75 -13.93
C SER A 1043 -2.74 -40.86 -14.05
N GLY A 1044 -2.26 -40.29 -12.95
CA GLY A 1044 -1.09 -39.39 -12.92
C GLY A 1044 0.11 -39.94 -12.15
N GLU A 1045 1.03 -39.05 -11.77
CA GLU A 1045 2.22 -39.34 -10.97
C GLU A 1045 2.10 -38.76 -9.56
N LEU A 1046 2.57 -39.54 -8.58
CA LEU A 1046 2.65 -39.12 -7.19
C LEU A 1046 3.94 -39.66 -6.59
N SER A 1047 4.82 -38.78 -6.15
CA SER A 1047 6.13 -39.17 -5.64
C SER A 1047 6.71 -38.13 -4.68
N PRO A 1048 7.63 -38.54 -3.76
CA PRO A 1048 8.45 -37.58 -3.03
C PRO A 1048 9.36 -36.81 -3.97
N ILE A 1049 9.36 -35.48 -3.84
CA ILE A 1049 10.31 -34.58 -4.51
C ILE A 1049 11.19 -33.88 -3.47
N ALA A 1050 12.34 -33.39 -3.92
CA ALA A 1050 13.22 -32.59 -3.08
C ALA A 1050 13.93 -31.48 -3.84
N TRP A 1051 14.17 -30.36 -3.16
CA TRP A 1051 14.90 -29.21 -3.69
C TRP A 1051 15.78 -28.58 -2.60
N ARG A 1052 16.82 -27.84 -2.99
CA ARG A 1052 17.75 -27.22 -2.05
C ARG A 1052 17.08 -26.06 -1.29
N ALA A 1053 17.25 -26.05 0.03
CA ALA A 1053 16.79 -24.97 0.89
C ALA A 1053 17.88 -23.89 1.04
N ALA A 1054 17.49 -22.65 1.35
CA ALA A 1054 18.43 -21.57 1.67
C ALA A 1054 19.38 -21.98 2.81
N GLN A 1055 20.69 -21.86 2.57
CA GLN A 1055 21.74 -22.16 3.53
C GLN A 1055 21.92 -20.97 4.48
N PRO A 1056 21.92 -21.17 5.82
CA PRO A 1056 22.41 -20.14 6.73
C PRO A 1056 23.90 -19.89 6.51
N LYS A 1057 24.39 -18.67 6.82
CA LYS A 1057 25.81 -18.32 6.72
C LYS A 1057 26.67 -19.34 7.49
N HIS A 1058 27.71 -19.86 6.86
CA HIS A 1058 28.58 -20.89 7.43
C HIS A 1058 29.26 -20.42 8.72
N GLU A 1059 29.04 -21.14 9.81
CA GLU A 1059 29.86 -21.08 11.02
C GLU A 1059 31.06 -22.02 10.85
N ARG A 1060 32.28 -21.53 11.14
CA ARG A 1060 33.52 -22.31 11.02
C ARG A 1060 33.50 -23.50 11.99
N GLY A 1061 33.63 -24.72 11.46
CA GLY A 1061 33.87 -25.94 12.25
C GLY A 1061 32.85 -27.08 12.09
N MET A 1062 31.75 -26.87 11.36
CA MET A 1062 30.74 -27.91 11.13
C MET A 1062 31.04 -28.79 9.90
N VAL A 1063 30.65 -30.07 9.98
CA VAL A 1063 30.69 -31.03 8.86
C VAL A 1063 29.87 -30.48 7.69
N PRO A 1064 30.31 -30.59 6.42
CA PRO A 1064 29.53 -30.16 5.26
C PRO A 1064 28.15 -30.82 5.28
N SER A 1065 27.12 -30.01 5.50
CA SER A 1065 25.73 -30.48 5.53
C SER A 1065 24.90 -29.64 4.57
N GLU A 1066 24.14 -30.29 3.70
CA GLU A 1066 23.20 -29.62 2.81
C GLU A 1066 21.80 -29.66 3.41
N ARG A 1067 21.08 -28.54 3.35
CA ARG A 1067 19.66 -28.49 3.70
C ARG A 1067 18.81 -28.67 2.45
N TRP A 1068 17.93 -29.65 2.48
CA TRP A 1068 16.99 -29.97 1.42
C TRP A 1068 15.56 -29.85 1.96
N MET A 1069 14.63 -29.38 1.15
CA MET A 1069 13.20 -29.50 1.40
C MET A 1069 12.71 -30.79 0.76
N VAL A 1070 11.81 -31.50 1.44
CA VAL A 1070 11.17 -32.72 0.94
C VAL A 1070 9.66 -32.60 1.10
N ALA A 1071 8.92 -32.94 0.06
CA ALA A 1071 7.45 -32.98 0.06
C ALA A 1071 6.96 -34.08 -0.90
N VAL A 1072 5.69 -34.49 -0.78
CA VAL A 1072 5.03 -35.34 -1.78
C VAL A 1072 4.41 -34.43 -2.84
N ALA A 1073 4.82 -34.58 -4.09
CA ALA A 1073 4.23 -33.90 -5.22
C ALA A 1073 3.29 -34.82 -6.00
N MET A 1074 2.32 -34.21 -6.64
CA MET A 1074 1.38 -34.86 -7.54
C MET A 1074 1.30 -34.09 -8.85
N ASP A 1075 1.35 -34.80 -9.97
CA ASP A 1075 1.03 -34.29 -11.31
C ASP A 1075 -0.03 -35.22 -11.92
N ARG A 1076 -1.25 -34.72 -12.13
CA ARG A 1076 -2.35 -35.52 -12.70
C ARG A 1076 -3.35 -34.69 -13.48
N THR A 1077 -4.16 -35.35 -14.27
CA THR A 1077 -5.36 -34.77 -14.89
C THR A 1077 -6.60 -35.12 -14.07
N VAL A 1078 -7.47 -34.14 -13.86
CA VAL A 1078 -8.76 -34.26 -13.15
C VAL A 1078 -9.88 -33.66 -13.99
N TYR A 1079 -11.09 -34.20 -13.85
CA TYR A 1079 -12.25 -33.86 -14.68
C TYR A 1079 -13.35 -33.17 -13.88
N GLY A 1080 -13.94 -32.12 -14.46
CA GLY A 1080 -14.92 -31.24 -13.81
C GLY A 1080 -16.36 -31.78 -13.74
N ASP A 1081 -16.65 -32.91 -14.39
CA ASP A 1081 -18.01 -33.44 -14.61
C ASP A 1081 -18.78 -33.78 -13.33
N LEU A 1082 -18.10 -34.01 -12.20
CA LEU A 1082 -18.76 -34.28 -10.91
C LEU A 1082 -19.68 -33.14 -10.46
N SER A 1083 -19.39 -31.90 -10.86
CA SER A 1083 -20.26 -30.74 -10.59
C SER A 1083 -21.65 -30.87 -11.20
N LYS A 1084 -21.81 -31.59 -12.31
CA LYS A 1084 -23.11 -31.85 -12.96
C LYS A 1084 -24.03 -32.73 -12.10
N VAL A 1085 -23.46 -33.54 -11.20
CA VAL A 1085 -24.26 -34.33 -10.24
C VAL A 1085 -24.90 -33.42 -9.18
N ALA A 1086 -24.15 -32.44 -8.67
CA ALA A 1086 -24.69 -31.43 -7.76
C ALA A 1086 -25.75 -30.55 -8.44
N LEU A 1087 -25.55 -30.19 -9.72
CA LEU A 1087 -26.54 -29.48 -10.53
C LEU A 1087 -27.87 -30.27 -10.60
N ARG A 1088 -27.81 -31.56 -10.96
CA ARG A 1088 -29.00 -32.43 -11.05
C ARG A 1088 -29.71 -32.57 -9.70
N ALA A 1089 -28.96 -32.71 -8.61
CA ALA A 1089 -29.56 -32.77 -7.27
C ALA A 1089 -30.30 -31.48 -6.90
N MET A 1090 -29.71 -30.31 -7.19
CA MET A 1090 -30.36 -29.01 -6.96
C MET A 1090 -31.58 -28.84 -7.87
N HIS A 1091 -31.47 -29.21 -9.14
CA HIS A 1091 -32.53 -29.13 -10.15
C HIS A 1091 -33.74 -29.98 -9.77
N GLU A 1092 -33.55 -31.24 -9.40
CA GLU A 1092 -34.64 -32.11 -8.93
C GLU A 1092 -35.32 -31.55 -7.66
N ALA A 1093 -34.52 -31.02 -6.72
CA ALA A 1093 -35.05 -30.43 -5.50
C ALA A 1093 -35.85 -29.14 -5.76
N ALA A 1094 -35.38 -28.31 -6.69
CA ALA A 1094 -36.05 -27.08 -7.11
C ALA A 1094 -37.36 -27.40 -7.84
N LEU A 1095 -37.37 -28.33 -8.80
CA LEU A 1095 -38.58 -28.79 -9.49
C LEU A 1095 -39.64 -29.32 -8.51
N LYS A 1096 -39.22 -30.08 -7.49
CA LYS A 1096 -40.13 -30.59 -6.44
C LYS A 1096 -40.84 -29.47 -5.67
N HIS A 1097 -40.26 -28.27 -5.60
CA HIS A 1097 -40.82 -27.09 -4.96
C HIS A 1097 -41.33 -26.07 -5.99
N GLU A 1098 -41.77 -26.55 -7.15
CA GLU A 1098 -42.39 -25.76 -8.21
C GLU A 1098 -41.51 -24.65 -8.81
N VAL A 1099 -40.19 -24.70 -8.69
CA VAL A 1099 -39.32 -23.74 -9.40
C VAL A 1099 -39.44 -23.98 -10.91
N PRO A 1100 -39.67 -22.94 -11.75
CA PRO A 1100 -39.90 -23.11 -13.19
C PRO A 1100 -38.59 -23.33 -13.96
N LEU A 1101 -38.05 -24.56 -13.85
CA LEU A 1101 -36.87 -25.01 -14.60
C LEU A 1101 -37.29 -25.95 -15.73
N GLU A 1102 -36.65 -25.81 -16.88
CA GLU A 1102 -36.74 -26.77 -17.98
C GLU A 1102 -36.09 -28.10 -17.60
N PRO A 1103 -36.59 -29.25 -18.08
CA PRO A 1103 -35.94 -30.54 -17.90
C PRO A 1103 -34.51 -30.54 -18.47
N ILE A 1104 -33.60 -31.22 -17.79
CA ILE A 1104 -32.24 -31.41 -18.29
C ILE A 1104 -32.27 -32.40 -19.47
N ASP A 1105 -31.73 -31.98 -20.62
CA ASP A 1105 -31.54 -32.84 -21.79
C ASP A 1105 -30.20 -33.58 -21.68
N ASP A 1106 -30.25 -34.90 -21.54
CA ASP A 1106 -29.05 -35.76 -21.43
C ASP A 1106 -28.25 -35.84 -22.74
N SER A 1107 -28.82 -35.42 -23.87
CA SER A 1107 -28.13 -35.34 -25.16
C SER A 1107 -27.30 -34.06 -25.35
N ASP A 1108 -27.53 -33.04 -24.53
CA ASP A 1108 -26.75 -31.81 -24.52
C ASP A 1108 -25.43 -32.04 -23.77
N SER A 1109 -24.32 -31.83 -24.46
CA SER A 1109 -22.96 -32.03 -23.92
C SER A 1109 -22.66 -31.19 -22.67
N ARG A 1110 -23.39 -30.08 -22.46
CA ARG A 1110 -23.33 -29.27 -21.22
C ARG A 1110 -23.78 -30.06 -20.00
N PHE A 1111 -24.71 -31.01 -20.17
CA PHE A 1111 -25.34 -31.75 -19.09
C PHE A 1111 -25.02 -33.25 -19.08
N THR A 1112 -24.58 -33.83 -20.21
CA THR A 1112 -24.23 -35.25 -20.31
C THR A 1112 -23.17 -35.64 -19.28
N LEU A 1113 -23.39 -36.79 -18.63
CA LEU A 1113 -22.44 -37.41 -17.69
C LEU A 1113 -21.61 -38.48 -18.39
N PRO A 1114 -20.30 -38.60 -18.10
CA PRO A 1114 -19.47 -39.71 -18.56
C PRO A 1114 -20.01 -41.08 -18.11
N GLU A 1115 -19.81 -42.11 -18.93
CA GLU A 1115 -20.30 -43.48 -18.67
C GLU A 1115 -19.81 -44.05 -17.32
N ASP A 1116 -18.59 -43.71 -16.90
CA ASP A 1116 -18.00 -44.17 -15.65
C ASP A 1116 -18.49 -43.38 -14.42
N LEU A 1117 -19.10 -42.21 -14.62
CA LEU A 1117 -19.66 -41.37 -13.55
C LEU A 1117 -21.17 -41.61 -13.37
N ALA A 1118 -21.90 -41.96 -14.43
CA ALA A 1118 -23.36 -42.09 -14.41
C ALA A 1118 -23.89 -43.05 -13.31
N PRO A 1119 -23.34 -44.27 -13.10
CA PRO A 1119 -23.83 -45.17 -12.04
C PRO A 1119 -23.60 -44.62 -10.62
N ILE A 1120 -22.53 -43.84 -10.44
CA ILE A 1120 -22.21 -43.18 -9.17
C ILE A 1120 -23.17 -42.00 -8.96
N ALA A 1121 -23.45 -41.23 -10.01
CA ALA A 1121 -24.42 -40.14 -9.99
C ALA A 1121 -25.82 -40.63 -9.58
N ASP A 1122 -26.29 -41.75 -10.13
CA ASP A 1122 -27.59 -42.33 -9.76
C ASP A 1122 -27.71 -42.62 -8.25
N LYS A 1123 -26.63 -43.16 -7.65
CA LYS A 1123 -26.56 -43.41 -6.21
C LYS A 1123 -26.58 -42.13 -5.39
N LEU A 1124 -25.88 -41.10 -5.84
CA LEU A 1124 -25.82 -39.80 -5.18
C LEU A 1124 -27.15 -39.02 -5.30
N LEU A 1125 -27.82 -39.11 -6.45
CA LEU A 1125 -29.16 -38.55 -6.63
C LEU A 1125 -30.21 -39.29 -5.82
N ALA A 1126 -30.12 -40.62 -5.70
CA ALA A 1126 -30.97 -41.39 -4.79
C ALA A 1126 -30.74 -40.96 -3.33
N TYR A 1127 -29.49 -40.75 -2.92
CA TYR A 1127 -29.15 -40.20 -1.61
C TYR A 1127 -29.74 -38.79 -1.41
N ALA A 1128 -29.64 -37.91 -2.41
CA ALA A 1128 -30.23 -36.57 -2.38
C ALA A 1128 -31.77 -36.58 -2.21
N ARG A 1129 -32.44 -37.62 -2.73
CA ARG A 1129 -33.88 -37.85 -2.52
C ARG A 1129 -34.24 -38.44 -1.16
N GLY A 1130 -33.25 -38.67 -0.29
CA GLY A 1130 -33.43 -39.25 1.04
C GLY A 1130 -33.37 -40.77 1.09
N ALA A 1131 -32.96 -41.46 0.01
CA ALA A 1131 -32.74 -42.90 0.05
C ALA A 1131 -31.43 -43.26 0.79
N SER A 1132 -31.41 -44.40 1.48
CA SER A 1132 -30.20 -44.92 2.12
C SER A 1132 -29.28 -45.58 1.07
N SER A 1133 -28.65 -44.75 0.23
CA SER A 1133 -27.70 -45.15 -0.80
C SER A 1133 -26.29 -44.71 -0.40
N HIS A 1134 -25.30 -45.60 -0.51
CA HIS A 1134 -23.91 -45.32 -0.15
C HIS A 1134 -22.97 -45.75 -1.27
N LEU A 1135 -21.89 -44.98 -1.44
CA LEU A 1135 -20.81 -45.34 -2.36
C LEU A 1135 -19.95 -46.45 -1.77
N THR A 1136 -19.52 -47.38 -2.62
CA THR A 1136 -18.53 -48.40 -2.24
C THR A 1136 -17.15 -47.77 -2.11
N SER A 1137 -16.24 -48.44 -1.37
CA SER A 1137 -14.85 -47.99 -1.25
C SER A 1137 -14.10 -47.92 -2.59
N GLU A 1138 -14.55 -48.64 -3.62
CA GLU A 1138 -13.98 -48.56 -4.96
C GLU A 1138 -14.46 -47.31 -5.71
N GLU A 1139 -15.76 -47.03 -5.64
CA GLU A 1139 -16.34 -45.80 -6.22
C GLU A 1139 -15.80 -44.53 -5.55
N GLU A 1140 -15.61 -44.55 -4.23
CA GLU A 1140 -14.96 -43.44 -3.49
C GLU A 1140 -13.51 -43.22 -3.94
N ARG A 1141 -12.75 -44.29 -4.18
CA ARG A 1141 -11.38 -44.19 -4.72
C ARG A 1141 -11.38 -43.71 -6.17
N HIS A 1142 -12.34 -44.14 -6.98
CA HIS A 1142 -12.49 -43.70 -8.38
C HIS A 1142 -12.80 -42.21 -8.46
N LEU A 1143 -13.78 -41.74 -7.67
CA LEU A 1143 -14.09 -40.31 -7.56
C LEU A 1143 -12.86 -39.52 -7.12
N LEU A 1144 -12.15 -39.97 -6.07
CA LEU A 1144 -10.95 -39.27 -5.59
C LEU A 1144 -9.82 -39.24 -6.62
N GLY A 1145 -9.61 -40.33 -7.36
CA GLY A 1145 -8.55 -40.46 -8.35
C GLY A 1145 -8.79 -39.64 -9.63
N ARG A 1146 -10.05 -39.49 -10.06
CA ARG A 1146 -10.40 -38.95 -11.38
C ARG A 1146 -11.18 -37.63 -11.38
N TYR A 1147 -12.08 -37.42 -10.41
CA TYR A 1147 -13.07 -36.34 -10.47
C TYR A 1147 -12.94 -35.31 -9.34
N ILE A 1148 -12.50 -35.72 -8.15
CA ILE A 1148 -12.39 -34.81 -7.01
C ILE A 1148 -11.07 -34.04 -7.09
N HIS A 1149 -11.17 -32.72 -7.17
CA HIS A 1149 -10.02 -31.83 -7.15
C HIS A 1149 -9.33 -31.83 -5.78
N THR A 1150 -8.00 -31.69 -5.79
CA THR A 1150 -7.23 -31.54 -4.55
C THR A 1150 -7.04 -30.06 -4.22
N SER A 1151 -8.09 -29.44 -3.68
CA SER A 1151 -8.04 -28.01 -3.32
C SER A 1151 -7.04 -27.72 -2.20
N ALA A 1152 -6.82 -28.66 -1.27
CA ALA A 1152 -5.91 -28.52 -0.14
C ALA A 1152 -4.46 -28.96 -0.47
N HIS A 1153 -3.53 -28.01 -0.52
CA HIS A 1153 -2.12 -28.24 -0.90
C HIS A 1153 -1.18 -27.12 -0.42
N TRP A 1154 0.13 -27.32 -0.55
CA TRP A 1154 1.19 -26.43 -0.06
C TRP A 1154 1.90 -25.62 -1.15
N VAL A 1155 1.33 -25.52 -2.34
CA VAL A 1155 1.86 -24.64 -3.40
C VAL A 1155 1.52 -23.19 -3.03
N PRO A 1156 2.51 -22.27 -3.02
CA PRO A 1156 2.24 -20.86 -2.77
C PRO A 1156 1.53 -20.22 -3.96
N THR A 1157 0.47 -19.48 -3.70
CA THR A 1157 -0.22 -18.62 -4.67
C THR A 1157 0.14 -17.17 -4.35
N ALA A 1158 0.77 -16.47 -5.30
CA ALA A 1158 1.24 -15.08 -5.13
C ALA A 1158 2.08 -14.85 -3.85
N GLY A 1159 2.91 -15.83 -3.46
CA GLY A 1159 3.77 -15.76 -2.27
C GLY A 1159 3.09 -16.15 -0.95
N LEU A 1160 1.82 -16.55 -0.96
CA LEU A 1160 1.05 -16.96 0.22
C LEU A 1160 0.61 -18.43 0.15
N LEU A 1161 0.57 -19.12 1.29
CA LEU A 1161 0.11 -20.51 1.39
C LEU A 1161 -1.42 -20.57 1.62
N LEU A 1162 -2.19 -20.04 0.67
CA LEU A 1162 -3.66 -19.90 0.79
C LEU A 1162 -4.37 -21.26 0.88
N ASN A 1163 -3.90 -22.25 0.13
CA ASN A 1163 -4.56 -23.55 -0.01
C ASN A 1163 -4.13 -24.60 1.04
N LYS A 1164 -3.49 -24.17 2.14
CA LYS A 1164 -2.93 -25.07 3.15
C LYS A 1164 -3.97 -26.09 3.69
N PRO A 1165 -3.66 -27.41 3.73
CA PRO A 1165 -4.53 -28.45 4.28
C PRO A 1165 -4.84 -28.30 5.78
N ALA A 1166 -6.11 -28.55 6.14
CA ALA A 1166 -6.62 -28.66 7.50
C ALA A 1166 -6.90 -30.12 7.90
N ASN A 1167 -6.91 -30.41 9.20
CA ASN A 1167 -7.13 -31.76 9.71
C ASN A 1167 -8.58 -32.24 9.54
N GLN A 1168 -9.52 -31.30 9.45
CA GLN A 1168 -10.96 -31.55 9.30
C GLN A 1168 -11.59 -30.46 8.44
N ARG A 1169 -12.84 -30.71 8.00
CA ARG A 1169 -13.66 -29.71 7.30
C ARG A 1169 -14.01 -28.58 8.27
N LEU A 1170 -13.66 -27.34 7.93
CA LEU A 1170 -13.88 -26.15 8.75
C LEU A 1170 -15.22 -25.49 8.36
N ALA A 1171 -16.30 -25.85 9.05
CA ALA A 1171 -17.64 -25.35 8.78
C ALA A 1171 -18.28 -24.70 10.03
N TYR A 1172 -18.77 -23.47 9.89
CA TYR A 1172 -19.16 -22.59 11.00
C TYR A 1172 -20.66 -22.23 10.97
N ASN A 1173 -21.29 -22.29 12.13
CA ASN A 1173 -22.68 -21.84 12.31
C ASN A 1173 -22.77 -20.31 12.22
N GLN A 1174 -23.86 -19.80 11.66
CA GLN A 1174 -24.09 -18.36 11.51
C GLN A 1174 -25.05 -17.86 12.59
N ARG A 1175 -24.90 -16.59 12.99
CA ARG A 1175 -25.79 -15.90 13.94
C ARG A 1175 -26.45 -14.71 13.24
N PRO A 1176 -27.68 -14.33 13.65
CA PRO A 1176 -28.31 -13.10 13.18
C PRO A 1176 -27.36 -11.90 13.39
N GLN A 1177 -27.33 -11.00 12.41
CA GLN A 1177 -26.62 -9.73 12.49
C GLN A 1177 -27.60 -8.62 12.85
N GLU A 1178 -27.13 -7.58 13.55
CA GLU A 1178 -27.96 -6.45 13.98
C GLU A 1178 -28.65 -5.77 12.77
N GLY A 1179 -29.97 -5.57 12.86
CA GLY A 1179 -30.77 -4.94 11.80
C GLY A 1179 -31.35 -5.89 10.75
N TYR A 1180 -31.28 -7.20 10.97
CA TYR A 1180 -31.94 -8.23 10.14
C TYR A 1180 -32.91 -9.09 10.96
N PRO A 1181 -33.91 -9.74 10.31
CA PRO A 1181 -34.83 -10.65 11.00
C PRO A 1181 -34.10 -11.80 11.72
N GLU A 1182 -34.57 -12.16 12.92
CA GLU A 1182 -34.05 -13.25 13.77
C GLU A 1182 -34.73 -14.61 13.53
#